data_AF-A0A7W7W512-F1
#
_entry.id   AF-A0A7W7W512-F1
#
_cell.length_a   1.000
_cell.length_b   1.000
_cell.length_c   1.000
_cell.angle_alpha   90.00
_cell.angle_beta   90.00
_cell.angle_gamma   90.00
#
_symmetry.space_group_name_H-M   'P 1'
#
loop_
_entity.id
_entity.type
_entity.pdbx_description
1 polymer ?
#
loop_
_entity_poly.entity_id
_entity_poly.type
_entity_poly.pdbx_seq_one_letter_code
_entity_poly.pdbx_strand_id
1 'polypeptide(L)'
;MTESPSFRRLSALCPLLAAVFLVALPAGAAAGTEPSTTPAEHYAGLLAEQPEGGAVVVDGAVGGTVPPEEMAEELHETFGDLGLPYYVVVTPFLGAGSEVGLQEIVPAVHDRLGSDGLYVVMEPEGRPLEVEAYGVEADATAAMDAANADPELDYDSPATDVAEVMAAALADPAVAEDLLAEQQRFWLFRADTLADFHPSRRDGPENFGFLVGAVGGATVVAGGWWVWRLVRRGRGRTAAVVGVGAVVVAAGAVSGPAGWVAGAPVGEHEVIGAEERARMEEPYVVSTGRVEHVAERLAEEPVYVDPLVQLPREGLDGVAETMPDAPVPVYAAVVPLGNGDESGGDHEVLAAALAAVAEREGVYLVVGRGTGEVASVGAATYGLGADYSFSSSLQRIEGDSPADALNQAVAALDEVELTPGGEYTPRFAEYEPSPPPPRMERYWVEGVAPGFLMFGLLVGPAVIGLVWLAVYALRVWRGGGRIVGDRVLRRLATRETGRLRALLARREGDLPEELLPQADAALLVMDADPGTLDLLGVVVLARRVLAEAENPTATGQGPCAVNPLHPWATERGSGAGRSGQANLCADCAARGSDARAARTLRLRSGSTAHPYDSKPSNPWIRNRFGAENPRRMVEALLKEHHVS
;
A
#
# COMPACT_ATOMS: atom_id res chain seq x y z
N MET A 1 -4.65 53.37 22.44
CA MET A 1 -5.32 52.54 21.43
C MET A 1 -5.24 51.12 21.93
N THR A 2 -6.16 50.78 22.84
CA THR A 2 -7.35 49.96 22.56
C THR A 2 -7.01 48.48 22.57
N GLU A 3 -6.71 47.99 23.77
CA GLU A 3 -6.98 46.59 24.13
C GLU A 3 -8.40 46.57 24.72
N SER A 4 -9.30 45.78 24.12
CA SER A 4 -10.60 45.44 24.71
C SER A 4 -10.80 43.93 24.70
N PRO A 5 -11.04 43.29 25.86
CA PRO A 5 -11.34 41.88 25.98
C PRO A 5 -12.85 41.65 25.87
N SER A 6 -13.30 40.93 24.84
CA SER A 6 -14.71 40.57 24.70
C SER A 6 -14.86 39.19 24.07
N PHE A 7 -14.46 38.14 24.79
CA PHE A 7 -14.85 36.76 24.50
C PHE A 7 -14.90 35.92 25.79
N ARG A 8 -15.57 36.44 26.82
CA ARG A 8 -15.97 35.69 28.01
C ARG A 8 -17.24 36.32 28.56
N ARG A 9 -18.41 35.87 28.08
CA ARG A 9 -19.75 35.96 28.70
C ARG A 9 -20.81 35.65 27.64
N LEU A 10 -20.96 34.37 27.30
CA LEU A 10 -22.14 33.80 26.62
C LEU A 10 -22.10 32.28 26.77
N SER A 11 -21.98 31.82 28.02
CA SER A 11 -22.07 30.40 28.39
C SER A 11 -22.68 30.31 29.79
N ALA A 12 -23.93 30.75 29.92
CA ALA A 12 -24.76 30.51 31.10
C ALA A 12 -26.18 31.03 30.82
N LEU A 13 -26.97 30.30 30.02
CA LEU A 13 -28.43 30.36 29.96
C LEU A 13 -28.92 29.42 28.84
N CYS A 14 -28.75 28.11 29.04
CA CYS A 14 -29.45 27.08 28.26
C CYS A 14 -29.41 25.65 28.87
N PRO A 15 -29.52 25.42 30.21
CA PRO A 15 -29.86 24.09 30.70
C PRO A 15 -31.09 24.08 31.60
N LEU A 16 -32.16 24.82 31.24
CA LEU A 16 -33.39 24.83 32.07
C LEU A 16 -34.71 24.81 31.29
N LEU A 17 -34.66 24.60 29.97
CA LEU A 17 -35.85 24.50 29.10
C LEU A 17 -35.98 23.17 28.34
N ALA A 18 -35.12 22.18 28.67
CA ALA A 18 -35.17 20.84 28.08
C ALA A 18 -35.74 19.75 29.02
N ALA A 19 -36.19 20.12 30.22
CA ALA A 19 -36.60 19.16 31.26
C ALA A 19 -38.10 19.07 31.55
N VAL A 20 -38.97 19.68 30.72
CA VAL A 20 -40.44 19.71 30.98
C VAL A 20 -41.30 19.09 29.85
N PHE A 21 -40.70 18.60 28.75
CA PHE A 21 -41.42 17.87 27.69
C PHE A 21 -41.17 16.36 27.76
N LEU A 22 -41.23 15.78 28.97
CA LEU A 22 -41.03 14.35 29.21
C LEU A 22 -42.20 13.75 30.01
N VAL A 23 -43.43 14.16 29.66
CA VAL A 23 -44.65 13.58 30.20
C VAL A 23 -45.66 13.38 29.06
N ALA A 24 -46.08 12.13 28.91
CA ALA A 24 -47.18 11.64 28.08
C ALA A 24 -46.91 11.47 26.57
N LEU A 25 -45.99 10.57 26.22
CA LEU A 25 -46.22 9.72 25.05
C LEU A 25 -47.03 8.50 25.54
N PRO A 26 -48.19 8.17 24.93
CA PRO A 26 -48.86 6.92 25.22
C PRO A 26 -47.90 5.80 24.86
N ALA A 27 -47.63 4.90 25.82
CA ALA A 27 -47.09 3.60 25.52
C ALA A 27 -48.09 2.92 24.59
N GLY A 28 -47.88 3.07 23.29
CA GLY A 28 -48.50 2.20 22.31
C GLY A 28 -48.15 0.79 22.74
N ALA A 29 -49.17 -0.01 23.05
CA ALA A 29 -48.99 -1.43 23.19
C ALA A 29 -48.33 -1.89 21.89
N ALA A 30 -47.04 -2.23 21.96
CA ALA A 30 -46.39 -2.98 20.91
C ALA A 30 -47.27 -4.22 20.72
N ALA A 31 -47.98 -4.26 19.59
CA ALA A 31 -48.62 -5.48 19.15
C ALA A 31 -47.52 -6.55 19.19
N GLY A 32 -47.79 -7.68 19.85
CA GLY A 32 -46.79 -8.69 20.09
C GLY A 32 -46.22 -9.19 18.77
N THR A 33 -45.10 -8.62 18.35
CA THR A 33 -44.24 -9.20 17.33
C THR A 33 -43.73 -10.50 17.94
N GLU A 34 -44.07 -11.62 17.33
CA GLU A 34 -43.45 -12.89 17.71
C GLU A 34 -41.93 -12.70 17.60
N PRO A 35 -41.16 -13.02 18.67
CA PRO A 35 -39.72 -12.82 18.64
C PRO A 35 -39.14 -13.66 17.50
N SER A 36 -38.43 -13.01 16.57
CA SER A 36 -37.68 -13.71 15.54
C SER A 36 -36.59 -14.55 16.19
N THR A 37 -36.47 -15.81 15.79
CA THR A 37 -35.36 -16.67 16.18
C THR A 37 -34.05 -15.99 15.77
N THR A 38 -33.17 -15.77 16.74
CA THR A 38 -31.85 -15.20 16.43
C THR A 38 -30.98 -16.23 15.69
N PRO A 39 -30.02 -15.82 14.82
CA PRO A 39 -29.16 -16.77 14.12
C PRO A 39 -28.41 -17.70 15.09
N ALA A 40 -27.92 -17.14 16.21
CA ALA A 40 -27.28 -17.92 17.26
C ALA A 40 -28.21 -18.97 17.90
N GLU A 41 -29.50 -18.65 18.07
CA GLU A 41 -30.49 -19.61 18.57
C GLU A 41 -30.79 -20.71 17.56
N HIS A 42 -30.90 -20.36 16.28
CA HIS A 42 -31.10 -21.31 15.20
C HIS A 42 -29.92 -22.31 15.11
N TYR A 43 -28.69 -21.81 14.98
CA TYR A 43 -27.52 -22.68 14.83
C TYR A 43 -27.20 -23.46 16.11
N ALA A 44 -27.41 -22.88 17.31
CA ALA A 44 -27.27 -23.65 18.55
C ALA A 44 -28.29 -24.81 18.63
N GLY A 45 -29.51 -24.59 18.13
CA GLY A 45 -30.52 -25.64 18.00
C GLY A 45 -30.06 -26.78 17.09
N LEU A 46 -29.59 -26.44 15.88
CA LEU A 46 -29.09 -27.43 14.92
C LEU A 46 -27.86 -28.19 15.43
N LEU A 47 -26.92 -27.50 16.09
CA LEU A 47 -25.74 -28.14 16.69
C LEU A 47 -26.14 -29.08 17.84
N ALA A 48 -27.20 -28.79 18.59
CA ALA A 48 -27.69 -29.64 19.67
C ALA A 48 -28.35 -30.95 19.19
N GLU A 49 -28.75 -31.02 17.92
CA GLU A 49 -29.32 -32.24 17.30
C GLU A 49 -28.23 -33.23 16.86
N GLN A 50 -26.98 -32.77 16.76
CA GLN A 50 -25.81 -33.58 16.37
C GLN A 50 -25.23 -34.40 17.55
N PRO A 51 -24.35 -35.38 17.29
CA PRO A 51 -23.73 -36.19 18.33
C PRO A 51 -22.98 -35.37 19.40
N GLU A 52 -23.04 -35.83 20.65
CA GLU A 52 -22.30 -35.19 21.75
C GLU A 52 -20.77 -35.21 21.48
N GLY A 53 -20.15 -34.03 21.54
CA GLY A 53 -18.70 -33.87 21.44
C GLY A 53 -18.15 -33.64 20.02
N GLY A 54 -18.99 -33.54 19.00
CA GLY A 54 -18.55 -33.14 17.65
C GLY A 54 -19.75 -32.85 16.75
N ALA A 55 -19.94 -31.59 16.39
CA ALA A 55 -21.06 -31.15 15.58
C ALA A 55 -20.61 -30.21 14.46
N VAL A 56 -21.07 -30.49 13.24
CA VAL A 56 -20.92 -29.63 12.08
C VAL A 56 -22.31 -29.34 11.52
N VAL A 57 -22.59 -28.08 11.27
CA VAL A 57 -23.80 -27.61 10.59
C VAL A 57 -23.38 -26.81 9.38
N VAL A 58 -23.71 -27.31 8.19
CA VAL A 58 -23.55 -26.58 6.93
C VAL A 58 -24.94 -26.15 6.50
N ASP A 59 -25.14 -24.85 6.30
CA ASP A 59 -26.42 -24.29 5.90
C ASP A 59 -26.86 -24.85 4.54
N GLY A 60 -28.14 -25.20 4.37
CA GLY A 60 -28.65 -25.72 3.09
C GLY A 60 -28.63 -24.69 1.96
N ALA A 61 -28.41 -23.41 2.30
CA ALA A 61 -28.17 -22.33 1.37
C ALA A 61 -26.74 -22.25 0.85
N VAL A 62 -25.80 -23.03 1.42
CA VAL A 62 -24.40 -23.03 0.99
C VAL A 62 -24.35 -23.35 -0.51
N GLY A 63 -23.90 -22.36 -1.28
CA GLY A 63 -23.56 -22.53 -2.67
C GLY A 63 -22.19 -23.18 -2.81
N GLY A 64 -21.92 -23.72 -3.99
CA GLY A 64 -20.60 -24.23 -4.34
C GLY A 64 -20.67 -25.46 -5.23
N THR A 65 -19.50 -25.96 -5.60
CA THR A 65 -19.37 -27.27 -6.28
C THR A 65 -19.47 -28.47 -5.34
N VAL A 66 -19.24 -28.27 -4.04
CA VAL A 66 -19.31 -29.31 -3.00
C VAL A 66 -20.69 -29.27 -2.33
N PRO A 67 -21.46 -30.36 -2.35
CA PRO A 67 -22.73 -30.44 -1.65
C PRO A 67 -22.58 -30.20 -0.14
N PRO A 68 -23.56 -29.54 0.53
CA PRO A 68 -23.50 -29.26 1.97
C PRO A 68 -23.22 -30.49 2.85
N GLU A 69 -23.75 -31.66 2.50
CA GLU A 69 -23.55 -32.90 3.25
C GLU A 69 -22.11 -33.45 3.12
N GLU A 70 -21.53 -33.35 1.92
CA GLU A 70 -20.14 -33.75 1.67
C GLU A 70 -19.18 -32.82 2.39
N MET A 71 -19.44 -31.50 2.32
CA MET A 71 -18.69 -30.49 3.10
C MET A 71 -18.77 -30.76 4.60
N ALA A 72 -19.95 -31.10 5.12
CA ALA A 72 -20.11 -31.41 6.54
C ALA A 72 -19.30 -32.66 6.97
N GLU A 73 -19.24 -33.69 6.11
CA GLU A 73 -18.44 -34.91 6.35
C GLU A 73 -16.94 -34.59 6.37
N GLU A 74 -16.44 -33.83 5.39
CA GLU A 74 -15.04 -33.41 5.32
C GLU A 74 -14.63 -32.56 6.52
N LEU A 75 -15.47 -31.61 6.93
CA LEU A 75 -15.21 -30.79 8.13
C LEU A 75 -15.22 -31.63 9.40
N HIS A 76 -16.09 -32.65 9.48
CA HIS A 76 -16.13 -33.57 10.62
C HIS A 76 -14.85 -34.42 10.70
N GLU A 77 -14.31 -34.85 9.56
CA GLU A 77 -13.01 -35.54 9.47
C GLU A 77 -11.87 -34.62 9.92
N THR A 78 -11.78 -33.42 9.33
CA THR A 78 -10.71 -32.44 9.58
C THR A 78 -10.63 -32.00 11.05
N PHE A 79 -11.74 -31.61 11.67
CA PHE A 79 -11.74 -31.21 13.08
C PHE A 79 -11.76 -32.41 14.04
N GLY A 80 -12.27 -33.56 13.62
CA GLY A 80 -12.29 -34.80 14.40
C GLY A 80 -10.89 -35.29 14.80
N ASP A 81 -9.92 -35.10 13.91
CA ASP A 81 -8.52 -35.51 14.13
C ASP A 81 -7.82 -34.74 15.27
N LEU A 82 -8.35 -33.58 15.68
CA LEU A 82 -7.81 -32.80 16.80
C LEU A 82 -8.05 -33.45 18.16
N GLY A 83 -9.03 -34.36 18.27
CA GLY A 83 -9.36 -35.05 19.52
C GLY A 83 -9.92 -34.15 20.63
N LEU A 84 -10.46 -32.99 20.27
CA LEU A 84 -11.15 -32.05 21.15
C LEU A 84 -12.62 -31.90 20.72
N PRO A 85 -13.56 -31.56 21.62
CA PRO A 85 -14.92 -31.21 21.21
C PRO A 85 -14.94 -29.99 20.29
N TYR A 86 -15.73 -30.04 19.22
CA TYR A 86 -15.84 -28.94 18.25
C TYR A 86 -17.28 -28.73 17.77
N TYR A 87 -17.56 -27.49 17.39
CA TYR A 87 -18.86 -26.99 16.94
C TYR A 87 -18.62 -26.04 15.77
N VAL A 88 -18.88 -26.52 14.56
CA VAL A 88 -18.59 -25.79 13.31
C VAL A 88 -19.91 -25.40 12.64
N VAL A 89 -20.02 -24.14 12.25
CA VAL A 89 -21.13 -23.61 11.46
C VAL A 89 -20.57 -23.02 10.17
N VAL A 90 -21.05 -23.50 9.03
CA VAL A 90 -20.76 -22.93 7.72
C VAL A 90 -22.03 -22.31 7.17
N THR A 91 -22.00 -21.01 6.86
CA THR A 91 -23.20 -20.25 6.52
C THR A 91 -22.88 -19.02 5.67
N PRO A 92 -23.64 -18.76 4.60
CA PRO A 92 -23.42 -17.59 3.75
C PRO A 92 -23.97 -16.29 4.35
N PHE A 93 -24.61 -16.33 5.53
CA PHE A 93 -25.40 -15.20 6.05
C PHE A 93 -24.71 -14.35 7.13
N LEU A 94 -23.58 -14.80 7.66
CA LEU A 94 -22.95 -14.21 8.85
C LEU A 94 -21.66 -13.43 8.54
N GLY A 95 -21.56 -12.96 7.30
CA GLY A 95 -20.39 -12.29 6.72
C GLY A 95 -20.41 -10.76 6.71
N ALA A 96 -19.49 -10.20 5.93
CA ALA A 96 -19.38 -8.76 5.70
C ALA A 96 -20.69 -8.16 5.17
N GLY A 97 -21.35 -7.31 5.97
CA GLY A 97 -22.63 -6.68 5.63
C GLY A 97 -23.81 -7.12 6.50
N SER A 98 -23.64 -8.12 7.37
CA SER A 98 -24.60 -8.44 8.42
C SER A 98 -24.51 -7.45 9.60
N GLU A 99 -25.66 -7.13 10.22
CA GLU A 99 -25.73 -6.25 11.41
C GLU A 99 -25.28 -6.95 12.70
N VAL A 100 -25.32 -8.29 12.70
CA VAL A 100 -24.73 -9.08 13.78
C VAL A 100 -23.23 -8.88 13.66
N GLY A 101 -22.66 -8.09 14.56
CA GLY A 101 -21.21 -7.91 14.59
C GLY A 101 -20.54 -9.27 14.59
N LEU A 102 -19.54 -9.46 13.73
CA LEU A 102 -18.75 -10.69 13.56
C LEU A 102 -18.13 -11.25 14.86
N GLN A 103 -18.29 -10.55 15.99
CA GLN A 103 -17.68 -10.84 17.30
C GLN A 103 -18.72 -11.22 18.37
N GLU A 104 -19.94 -11.58 17.96
CA GLU A 104 -21.02 -11.87 18.92
C GLU A 104 -21.72 -13.21 18.67
N ILE A 105 -21.46 -13.90 17.54
CA ILE A 105 -22.20 -15.12 17.24
C ILE A 105 -21.65 -16.33 17.99
N VAL A 106 -20.34 -16.56 17.98
CA VAL A 106 -19.73 -17.69 18.68
C VAL A 106 -20.02 -17.64 20.18
N PRO A 107 -19.83 -16.51 20.90
CA PRO A 107 -20.23 -16.40 22.30
C PRO A 107 -21.71 -16.70 22.52
N ALA A 108 -22.59 -16.19 21.64
CA ALA A 108 -24.03 -16.37 21.77
C ALA A 108 -24.51 -17.81 21.49
N VAL A 109 -23.84 -18.52 20.58
CA VAL A 109 -24.06 -19.96 20.31
C VAL A 109 -23.56 -20.78 21.49
N HIS A 110 -22.34 -20.52 21.97
CA HIS A 110 -21.77 -21.18 23.15
C HIS A 110 -22.67 -21.01 24.38
N ASP A 111 -23.14 -19.80 24.68
CA ASP A 111 -24.01 -19.54 25.83
C ASP A 111 -25.33 -20.34 25.80
N ARG A 112 -25.83 -20.64 24.59
CA ARG A 112 -27.07 -21.42 24.39
C ARG A 112 -26.82 -22.92 24.39
N LEU A 113 -25.73 -23.36 23.76
CA LEU A 113 -25.37 -24.77 23.68
C LEU A 113 -24.80 -25.30 25.02
N GLY A 114 -24.15 -24.42 25.78
CA GLY A 114 -23.64 -24.68 27.13
C GLY A 114 -22.60 -25.80 27.21
N SER A 115 -21.84 -26.02 26.14
CA SER A 115 -20.86 -27.11 26.03
C SER A 115 -19.44 -26.56 25.87
N ASP A 116 -18.46 -27.24 26.45
CA ASP A 116 -17.04 -26.90 26.24
C ASP A 116 -16.60 -27.41 24.85
N GLY A 117 -15.79 -26.63 24.13
CA GLY A 117 -15.26 -27.01 22.82
C GLY A 117 -14.66 -25.85 22.03
N LEU A 118 -14.17 -26.18 20.83
CA LEU A 118 -13.78 -25.22 19.80
C LEU A 118 -15.01 -24.83 18.97
N TYR A 119 -15.33 -23.56 18.91
CA TYR A 119 -16.43 -23.02 18.12
C TYR A 119 -15.88 -22.29 16.91
N VAL A 120 -16.37 -22.64 15.73
CA VAL A 120 -15.90 -22.12 14.44
C VAL A 120 -17.10 -21.70 13.61
N VAL A 121 -17.11 -20.46 13.16
CA VAL A 121 -18.08 -19.94 12.17
C VAL A 121 -17.33 -19.51 10.93
N MET A 122 -17.72 -20.04 9.78
CA MET A 122 -17.07 -19.79 8.48
C MET A 122 -18.09 -19.45 7.41
N GLU A 123 -17.68 -18.65 6.43
CA GLU A 123 -18.37 -18.55 5.15
C GLU A 123 -18.10 -19.83 4.34
N PRO A 124 -18.97 -20.18 3.37
CA PRO A 124 -18.74 -21.32 2.48
C PRO A 124 -17.44 -21.24 1.69
N GLU A 125 -17.06 -20.01 1.36
CA GLU A 125 -15.84 -19.65 0.65
C GLU A 125 -15.20 -18.46 1.36
N GLY A 126 -13.87 -18.41 1.39
CA GLY A 126 -13.10 -17.28 1.88
C GLY A 126 -12.49 -17.50 3.24
N ARG A 127 -12.71 -16.58 4.18
CA ARG A 127 -11.97 -16.55 5.46
C ARG A 127 -12.88 -16.96 6.62
N PRO A 128 -12.31 -17.54 7.69
CA PRO A 128 -13.08 -17.83 8.88
C PRO A 128 -13.59 -16.53 9.50
N LEU A 129 -14.84 -16.52 9.93
CA LEU A 129 -15.51 -15.33 10.46
C LEU A 129 -15.16 -15.16 11.94
N GLU A 130 -15.31 -16.22 12.71
CA GLU A 130 -15.09 -16.21 14.16
C GLU A 130 -14.65 -17.60 14.65
N VAL A 131 -13.64 -17.63 15.52
CA VAL A 131 -13.10 -18.87 16.10
C VAL A 131 -12.77 -18.61 17.55
N GLU A 132 -13.36 -19.38 18.46
CA GLU A 132 -13.09 -19.27 19.89
C GLU A 132 -13.05 -20.65 20.56
N ALA A 133 -12.29 -20.74 21.65
CA ALA A 133 -12.15 -21.96 22.45
C ALA A 133 -12.73 -21.74 23.85
N TYR A 134 -13.67 -22.60 24.24
CA TYR A 134 -14.31 -22.59 25.56
C TYR A 134 -14.02 -23.89 26.29
N GLY A 135 -13.42 -23.81 27.48
CA GLY A 135 -13.13 -24.98 28.31
C GLY A 135 -12.07 -25.96 27.78
N VAL A 136 -11.50 -25.71 26.59
CA VAL A 136 -10.46 -26.52 25.95
C VAL A 136 -9.15 -25.73 25.76
N GLU A 137 -8.02 -26.43 25.74
CA GLU A 137 -6.70 -25.84 25.46
C GLU A 137 -6.46 -25.82 23.94
N ALA A 138 -7.02 -24.84 23.25
CA ALA A 138 -6.84 -24.62 21.81
C ALA A 138 -6.49 -23.14 21.55
N ASP A 139 -5.48 -22.88 20.72
CA ASP A 139 -5.10 -21.52 20.33
C ASP A 139 -5.93 -21.05 19.12
N ALA A 140 -7.18 -20.67 19.41
CA ALA A 140 -8.12 -20.18 18.42
C ALA A 140 -7.60 -18.96 17.64
N THR A 141 -6.82 -18.09 18.29
CA THR A 141 -6.20 -16.93 17.64
C THR A 141 -5.13 -17.36 16.65
N ALA A 142 -4.26 -18.30 17.01
CA ALA A 142 -3.26 -18.83 16.08
C ALA A 142 -3.89 -19.52 14.86
N ALA A 143 -5.00 -20.24 15.05
CA ALA A 143 -5.74 -20.87 13.96
C ALA A 143 -6.31 -19.84 12.97
N MET A 144 -6.96 -18.80 13.50
CA MET A 144 -7.48 -17.68 12.72
C MET A 144 -6.35 -16.93 12.00
N ASP A 145 -5.24 -16.67 12.67
CA ASP A 145 -4.08 -16.00 12.08
C ASP A 145 -3.43 -16.83 10.97
N ALA A 146 -3.34 -18.16 11.14
CA ALA A 146 -2.83 -19.08 10.13
C ALA A 146 -3.67 -19.05 8.85
N ALA A 147 -4.98 -19.26 8.96
CA ALA A 147 -5.90 -19.19 7.81
C ALA A 147 -5.84 -17.82 7.10
N ASN A 148 -5.67 -16.74 7.85
CA ASN A 148 -5.55 -15.40 7.27
C ASN A 148 -4.19 -15.10 6.61
N ALA A 149 -3.15 -15.84 6.98
CA ALA A 149 -1.77 -15.64 6.54
C ALA A 149 -1.33 -16.64 5.46
N ASP A 150 -2.08 -17.71 5.23
CA ASP A 150 -1.74 -18.72 4.24
C ASP A 150 -1.81 -18.17 2.80
N PRO A 151 -0.70 -18.24 2.02
CA PRO A 151 -0.66 -17.75 0.64
C PRO A 151 -1.31 -18.69 -0.38
N GLU A 152 -1.63 -19.92 0.00
CA GLU A 152 -2.32 -20.90 -0.84
C GLU A 152 -3.84 -20.71 -0.79
N LEU A 153 -4.36 -20.12 0.29
CA LEU A 153 -5.78 -19.75 0.42
C LEU A 153 -6.09 -18.45 -0.33
N ASP A 154 -6.97 -18.55 -1.32
CA ASP A 154 -7.52 -17.41 -2.05
C ASP A 154 -8.79 -16.88 -1.34
N TYR A 155 -9.33 -15.74 -1.80
CA TYR A 155 -10.53 -15.14 -1.19
C TYR A 155 -11.81 -15.98 -1.40
N ASP A 156 -11.76 -16.92 -2.33
CA ASP A 156 -12.80 -17.86 -2.74
C ASP A 156 -12.44 -19.32 -2.38
N SER A 157 -11.41 -19.53 -1.54
CA SER A 157 -11.07 -20.87 -1.07
C SER A 157 -12.24 -21.51 -0.31
N PRO A 158 -12.62 -22.76 -0.61
CA PRO A 158 -13.67 -23.47 0.11
C PRO A 158 -13.40 -23.53 1.63
N ALA A 159 -14.48 -23.55 2.41
CA ALA A 159 -14.41 -23.67 3.87
C ALA A 159 -13.62 -24.91 4.34
N THR A 160 -13.57 -25.97 3.54
CA THR A 160 -12.81 -27.19 3.82
C THR A 160 -11.31 -26.96 3.76
N ASP A 161 -10.81 -26.29 2.71
CA ASP A 161 -9.39 -25.89 2.60
C ASP A 161 -8.97 -24.97 3.76
N VAL A 162 -9.86 -24.03 4.12
CA VAL A 162 -9.65 -23.13 5.26
C VAL A 162 -9.57 -23.90 6.58
N ALA A 163 -10.49 -24.86 6.77
CA ALA A 163 -10.51 -25.72 7.95
C ALA A 163 -9.26 -26.58 8.06
N GLU A 164 -8.69 -27.07 6.95
CA GLU A 164 -7.44 -27.84 6.95
C GLU A 164 -6.27 -27.01 7.50
N VAL A 165 -6.12 -25.76 7.03
CA VAL A 165 -5.07 -24.85 7.52
C VAL A 165 -5.27 -24.53 9.00
N MET A 166 -6.52 -24.28 9.41
CA MET A 166 -6.84 -24.04 10.82
C MET A 166 -6.54 -25.25 11.70
N ALA A 167 -6.98 -26.44 11.29
CA ALA A 167 -6.73 -27.68 12.02
C ALA A 167 -5.24 -27.97 12.12
N ALA A 168 -4.46 -27.74 11.06
CA ALA A 168 -3.00 -27.87 11.08
C ALA A 168 -2.36 -26.90 12.11
N ALA A 169 -2.81 -25.65 12.16
CA ALA A 169 -2.32 -24.65 13.12
C ALA A 169 -2.74 -24.97 14.57
N LEU A 170 -3.93 -25.53 14.78
CA LEU A 170 -4.40 -26.01 16.08
C LEU A 170 -3.61 -27.22 16.57
N ALA A 171 -3.22 -28.12 15.66
CA ALA A 171 -2.41 -29.29 15.96
C ALA A 171 -0.94 -28.95 16.21
N ASP A 172 -0.38 -27.97 15.49
CA ASP A 172 1.00 -27.50 15.65
C ASP A 172 1.09 -25.96 15.54
N PRO A 173 1.29 -25.26 16.66
CA PRO A 173 1.45 -23.80 16.67
C PRO A 173 2.60 -23.28 15.79
N ALA A 174 3.60 -24.11 15.48
CA ALA A 174 4.69 -23.72 14.59
C ALA A 174 4.20 -23.40 13.17
N VAL A 175 3.09 -24.00 12.72
CA VAL A 175 2.48 -23.71 11.41
C VAL A 175 2.02 -22.25 11.36
N ALA A 176 1.30 -21.79 12.38
CA ALA A 176 0.86 -20.39 12.47
C ALA A 176 2.06 -19.43 12.56
N GLU A 177 3.08 -19.77 13.36
CA GLU A 177 4.30 -18.95 13.47
C GLU A 177 5.05 -18.82 12.14
N ASP A 178 5.18 -19.91 11.37
CA ASP A 178 5.84 -19.92 10.07
C ASP A 178 5.07 -19.09 9.03
N LEU A 179 3.73 -19.21 8.98
CA LEU A 179 2.88 -18.44 8.08
C LEU A 179 2.91 -16.93 8.42
N LEU A 180 2.85 -16.58 9.70
CA LEU A 180 3.00 -15.19 10.15
C LEU A 180 4.40 -14.64 9.86
N ALA A 181 5.45 -15.44 10.01
CA ALA A 181 6.81 -15.05 9.65
C ALA A 181 6.96 -14.79 8.15
N GLU A 182 6.29 -15.58 7.31
CA GLU A 182 6.20 -15.34 5.86
C GLU A 182 5.46 -14.04 5.56
N GLN A 183 4.31 -13.78 6.22
CA GLN A 183 3.56 -12.54 6.08
C GLN A 183 4.37 -11.29 6.54
N GLN A 184 5.25 -11.44 7.52
CA GLN A 184 6.16 -10.36 7.96
C GLN A 184 7.33 -10.11 7.00
N ARG A 185 7.59 -10.99 6.02
CA ARG A 185 8.57 -10.68 4.98
C ARG A 185 8.15 -9.43 4.22
N PHE A 186 9.17 -8.69 3.78
CA PHE A 186 8.97 -7.56 2.90
C PHE A 186 8.19 -8.02 1.67
N TRP A 187 7.08 -7.34 1.36
CA TRP A 187 6.06 -7.80 0.39
C TRP A 187 6.63 -8.33 -0.93
N LEU A 188 7.65 -7.68 -1.51
CA LEU A 188 8.30 -8.15 -2.75
C LEU A 188 8.98 -9.54 -2.66
N PHE A 189 9.15 -10.10 -1.46
CA PHE A 189 9.77 -11.40 -1.21
C PHE A 189 8.83 -12.41 -0.58
N ARG A 190 7.53 -12.08 -0.46
CA ARG A 190 6.54 -13.03 0.02
C ARG A 190 6.11 -13.98 -1.10
N ALA A 191 5.73 -15.19 -0.72
CA ALA A 191 5.22 -16.19 -1.66
C ALA A 191 3.93 -15.74 -2.36
N ASP A 192 2.97 -15.15 -1.63
CA ASP A 192 1.69 -14.61 -2.14
C ASP A 192 1.91 -13.64 -3.31
N THR A 193 2.79 -12.66 -3.11
CA THR A 193 3.10 -11.62 -4.08
C THR A 193 3.76 -12.20 -5.34
N LEU A 194 4.52 -13.30 -5.20
CA LEU A 194 5.09 -14.00 -6.36
C LEU A 194 4.04 -14.86 -7.08
N ALA A 195 3.11 -15.45 -6.34
CA ALA A 195 1.96 -16.16 -6.89
C ALA A 195 1.03 -15.22 -7.68
N ASP A 196 0.85 -13.97 -7.21
CA ASP A 196 0.10 -12.91 -7.91
C ASP A 196 0.69 -12.52 -9.27
N PHE A 197 1.94 -12.90 -9.56
CA PHE A 197 2.56 -12.71 -10.87
C PHE A 197 2.46 -13.95 -11.76
N HIS A 198 1.88 -15.05 -11.27
CA HIS A 198 1.78 -16.29 -12.01
C HIS A 198 0.69 -16.18 -13.10
N PRO A 199 0.97 -16.43 -14.39
CA PRO A 199 0.05 -16.17 -15.50
C PRO A 199 -1.23 -17.03 -15.54
N SER A 200 -1.37 -17.99 -14.63
CA SER A 200 -2.59 -18.79 -14.47
C SER A 200 -3.51 -18.26 -13.36
N ARG A 201 -3.05 -17.32 -12.53
CA ARG A 201 -3.92 -16.62 -11.56
C ARG A 201 -4.75 -15.57 -12.28
N ARG A 202 -5.89 -15.20 -11.69
CA ARG A 202 -6.85 -14.24 -12.24
C ARG A 202 -6.16 -12.97 -12.74
N ASP A 203 -5.40 -12.29 -11.90
CA ASP A 203 -4.75 -11.00 -12.21
C ASP A 203 -3.27 -11.15 -12.61
N GLY A 204 -2.78 -12.40 -12.68
CA GLY A 204 -1.40 -12.77 -12.95
C GLY A 204 -0.78 -12.09 -14.18
N PRO A 205 -1.40 -12.21 -15.36
CA PRO A 205 -0.90 -11.58 -16.58
C PRO A 205 -0.76 -10.06 -16.47
N GLU A 206 -1.69 -9.39 -15.82
CA GLU A 206 -1.74 -7.92 -15.66
C GLU A 206 -0.66 -7.46 -14.71
N ASN A 207 -0.61 -8.05 -13.51
CA ASN A 207 0.38 -7.74 -12.48
C ASN A 207 1.80 -7.98 -12.99
N PHE A 208 2.02 -9.11 -13.67
CA PHE A 208 3.33 -9.44 -14.23
C PHE A 208 3.69 -8.51 -15.39
N GLY A 209 2.74 -8.22 -16.28
CA GLY A 209 2.91 -7.23 -17.33
C GLY A 209 3.25 -5.85 -16.78
N PHE A 210 2.58 -5.43 -15.72
CA PHE A 210 2.82 -4.16 -15.05
C PHE A 210 4.24 -4.08 -14.46
N LEU A 211 4.67 -5.10 -13.73
CA LEU A 211 6.03 -5.17 -13.17
C LEU A 211 7.09 -5.08 -14.26
N VAL A 212 6.95 -5.90 -15.30
CA VAL A 212 7.89 -5.97 -16.41
C VAL A 212 7.89 -4.68 -17.23
N GLY A 213 6.71 -4.08 -17.45
CA GLY A 213 6.53 -2.77 -18.04
C GLY A 213 7.27 -1.68 -17.25
N ALA A 214 7.10 -1.65 -15.93
CA ALA A 214 7.77 -0.69 -15.04
C ALA A 214 9.29 -0.82 -15.11
N VAL A 215 9.83 -2.05 -15.07
CA VAL A 215 11.27 -2.32 -15.24
C VAL A 215 11.76 -1.89 -16.63
N GLY A 216 11.00 -2.20 -17.69
CA GLY A 216 11.29 -1.79 -19.06
C GLY A 216 11.37 -0.26 -19.20
N GLY A 217 10.38 0.46 -18.67
CA GLY A 217 10.33 1.92 -18.70
C GLY A 217 11.46 2.56 -17.89
N ALA A 218 11.74 2.05 -16.69
CA ALA A 218 12.86 2.51 -15.87
C ALA A 218 14.21 2.30 -16.57
N THR A 219 14.37 1.19 -17.29
CA THR A 219 15.57 0.89 -18.10
C THR A 219 15.75 1.90 -19.23
N VAL A 220 14.67 2.26 -19.92
CA VAL A 220 14.70 3.29 -20.97
C VAL A 220 15.07 4.67 -20.40
N VAL A 221 14.51 5.07 -19.25
CA VAL A 221 14.86 6.33 -18.58
C VAL A 221 16.33 6.36 -18.17
N ALA A 222 16.81 5.30 -17.52
CA ALA A 222 18.21 5.19 -17.10
C ALA A 222 19.16 5.21 -18.29
N GLY A 223 18.83 4.47 -19.35
CA GLY A 223 19.54 4.48 -20.62
C GLY A 223 19.60 5.88 -21.25
N GLY A 224 18.46 6.55 -21.38
CA GLY A 224 18.35 7.91 -21.91
C GLY A 224 19.16 8.93 -21.11
N TRP A 225 19.13 8.83 -19.77
CA TRP A 225 19.95 9.67 -18.90
C TRP A 225 21.46 9.43 -19.12
N TRP A 226 21.88 8.17 -19.29
CA TRP A 226 23.28 7.84 -19.55
C TRP A 226 23.75 8.31 -20.93
N VAL A 227 22.91 8.14 -21.96
CA VAL A 227 23.11 8.67 -23.32
C VAL A 227 23.33 10.18 -23.26
N TRP A 228 22.43 10.91 -22.61
CA TRP A 228 22.53 12.37 -22.44
C TRP A 228 23.86 12.78 -21.78
N ARG A 229 24.26 12.06 -20.73
CA ARG A 229 25.53 12.29 -20.02
C ARG A 229 26.76 12.03 -20.91
N LEU A 230 26.73 10.98 -21.73
CA LEU A 230 27.82 10.65 -22.66
C LEU A 230 27.92 11.65 -23.81
N VAL A 231 26.79 12.09 -24.35
CA VAL A 231 26.74 13.13 -25.39
C VAL A 231 27.35 14.43 -24.87
N ARG A 232 27.00 14.86 -23.65
CA ARG A 232 27.62 16.04 -23.00
C ARG A 232 29.13 15.92 -22.76
N ARG A 233 29.69 14.71 -22.82
CA ARG A 233 31.14 14.45 -22.70
C ARG A 233 31.84 14.24 -24.04
N GLY A 234 31.16 14.46 -25.16
CA GLY A 234 31.71 14.28 -26.51
C GLY A 234 31.85 12.81 -26.94
N ARG A 235 31.17 11.86 -26.27
CA ARG A 235 31.27 10.41 -26.54
C ARG A 235 30.08 9.89 -27.37
N GLY A 236 29.83 10.48 -28.53
CA GLY A 236 28.64 10.20 -29.36
C GLY A 236 28.47 8.74 -29.78
N ARG A 237 29.55 8.06 -30.22
CA ARG A 237 29.49 6.64 -30.63
C ARG A 237 29.10 5.71 -29.46
N THR A 238 29.69 5.92 -28.28
CA THR A 238 29.34 5.15 -27.08
C THR A 238 27.90 5.42 -26.65
N ALA A 239 27.42 6.67 -26.80
CA ALA A 239 26.05 7.01 -26.50
C ALA A 239 25.05 6.25 -27.40
N ALA A 240 25.32 6.13 -28.70
CA ALA A 240 24.47 5.35 -29.60
C ALA A 240 24.39 3.86 -29.20
N VAL A 241 25.53 3.24 -28.88
CA VAL A 241 25.59 1.83 -28.42
C VAL A 241 24.76 1.62 -27.16
N VAL A 242 24.85 2.53 -26.20
CA VAL A 242 24.09 2.46 -24.94
C VAL A 242 22.61 2.63 -25.19
N GLY A 243 22.22 3.60 -26.02
CA GLY A 243 20.82 3.85 -26.33
C GLY A 243 20.17 2.61 -26.96
N VAL A 244 20.82 2.03 -27.97
CA VAL A 244 20.35 0.79 -28.61
C VAL A 244 20.34 -0.36 -27.60
N GLY A 245 21.39 -0.52 -26.80
CA GLY A 245 21.45 -1.56 -25.77
C GLY A 245 20.33 -1.46 -24.75
N ALA A 246 20.00 -0.25 -24.26
CA ALA A 246 18.92 -0.03 -23.31
C ALA A 246 17.55 -0.38 -23.93
N VAL A 247 17.31 -0.02 -25.18
CA VAL A 247 16.06 -0.36 -25.90
C VAL A 247 15.96 -1.87 -26.11
N VAL A 248 17.04 -2.53 -26.53
CA VAL A 248 17.05 -3.99 -26.74
C VAL A 248 16.83 -4.74 -25.41
N VAL A 249 17.47 -4.29 -24.33
CA VAL A 249 17.26 -4.87 -22.99
C VAL A 249 15.83 -4.65 -22.52
N ALA A 250 15.27 -3.45 -22.69
CA ALA A 250 13.87 -3.18 -22.33
C ALA A 250 12.89 -4.02 -23.15
N ALA A 251 13.11 -4.13 -24.47
CA ALA A 251 12.30 -4.98 -25.33
C ALA A 251 12.40 -6.46 -24.94
N GLY A 252 13.62 -6.95 -24.69
CA GLY A 252 13.84 -8.34 -24.25
C GLY A 252 13.23 -8.62 -22.87
N ALA A 253 13.29 -7.64 -21.96
CA ALA A 253 12.67 -7.72 -20.64
C ALA A 253 11.15 -7.87 -20.75
N VAL A 254 10.49 -7.30 -21.76
CA VAL A 254 9.03 -7.41 -21.96
C VAL A 254 8.64 -8.61 -22.82
N SER A 255 9.36 -8.88 -23.90
CA SER A 255 8.99 -9.95 -24.86
C SER A 255 9.26 -11.36 -24.33
N GLY A 256 10.28 -11.56 -23.51
CA GLY A 256 10.57 -12.87 -22.90
C GLY A 256 9.42 -13.34 -21.99
N PRO A 257 9.07 -12.54 -20.96
CA PRO A 257 7.87 -12.70 -20.13
C PRO A 257 6.57 -12.91 -20.90
N ALA A 258 6.34 -12.15 -21.98
CA ALA A 258 5.15 -12.34 -22.83
C ALA A 258 5.03 -13.76 -23.38
N GLY A 259 6.16 -14.39 -23.75
CA GLY A 259 6.18 -15.79 -24.20
C GLY A 259 5.83 -16.79 -23.11
N TRP A 260 6.18 -16.51 -21.86
CA TRP A 260 5.77 -17.33 -20.71
C TRP A 260 4.28 -17.19 -20.41
N VAL A 261 3.75 -15.96 -20.41
CA VAL A 261 2.31 -15.70 -20.25
C VAL A 261 1.49 -16.39 -21.34
N ALA A 262 1.94 -16.32 -22.59
CA ALA A 262 1.26 -16.96 -23.72
C ALA A 262 1.31 -18.51 -23.66
N GLY A 263 2.32 -19.08 -22.99
CA GLY A 263 2.54 -20.53 -22.91
C GLY A 263 2.07 -21.16 -21.60
N ALA A 264 1.58 -20.38 -20.65
CA ALA A 264 1.08 -20.89 -19.38
C ALA A 264 -0.23 -21.67 -19.56
N PRO A 265 -0.50 -22.69 -18.72
CA PRO A 265 -1.76 -23.42 -18.76
C PRO A 265 -2.94 -22.50 -18.49
N VAL A 266 -4.12 -22.82 -19.03
CA VAL A 266 -5.39 -22.12 -18.76
C VAL A 266 -5.72 -22.28 -17.28
N GLY A 267 -5.78 -21.16 -16.56
CA GLY A 267 -6.26 -21.14 -15.19
C GLY A 267 -7.77 -21.32 -15.12
N GLU A 268 -8.29 -21.77 -13.98
CA GLU A 268 -9.73 -21.97 -13.76
C GLU A 268 -10.53 -20.67 -13.97
N HIS A 269 -9.96 -19.54 -13.61
CA HIS A 269 -10.51 -18.20 -13.77
C HIS A 269 -10.64 -17.73 -15.23
N GLU A 270 -10.00 -18.42 -16.19
CA GLU A 270 -10.10 -18.09 -17.62
C GLU A 270 -11.25 -18.85 -18.31
N VAL A 271 -11.77 -19.88 -17.66
CA VAL A 271 -12.98 -20.58 -18.11
C VAL A 271 -14.15 -20.08 -17.27
N ILE A 272 -15.32 -20.04 -17.88
CA ILE A 272 -16.56 -19.79 -17.13
C ILE A 272 -16.69 -20.90 -16.09
N GLY A 273 -16.75 -20.51 -14.83
CA GLY A 273 -16.83 -21.42 -13.69
C GLY A 273 -18.00 -22.39 -13.84
N ALA A 274 -17.89 -23.58 -13.26
CA ALA A 274 -18.99 -24.54 -13.25
C ALA A 274 -20.24 -23.93 -12.61
N GLU A 275 -20.04 -23.14 -11.56
CA GLU A 275 -21.12 -22.47 -10.82
C GLU A 275 -21.79 -21.36 -11.61
N GLU A 276 -21.00 -20.46 -12.21
CA GLU A 276 -21.55 -19.40 -13.06
C GLU A 276 -22.33 -20.00 -14.23
N ARG A 277 -21.87 -21.12 -14.80
CA ARG A 277 -22.61 -21.86 -15.81
C ARG A 277 -23.90 -22.47 -15.26
N ALA A 278 -23.85 -23.11 -14.10
CA ALA A 278 -25.03 -23.66 -13.44
C ALA A 278 -26.07 -22.58 -13.15
N ARG A 279 -25.65 -21.36 -12.79
CA ARG A 279 -26.55 -20.23 -12.55
C ARG A 279 -27.25 -19.69 -13.80
N MET A 280 -26.85 -20.11 -14.99
CA MET A 280 -27.51 -19.70 -16.25
C MET A 280 -28.42 -20.75 -16.86
N GLU A 281 -28.29 -22.00 -16.43
CA GLU A 281 -29.07 -23.12 -16.93
C GLU A 281 -30.08 -23.52 -15.86
N GLU A 282 -31.33 -23.79 -16.24
CA GLU A 282 -32.35 -24.25 -15.29
C GLU A 282 -31.84 -25.46 -14.49
N PRO A 283 -31.85 -25.43 -13.13
CA PRO A 283 -32.67 -24.58 -12.26
C PRO A 283 -32.03 -23.25 -11.80
N TYR A 284 -30.98 -22.74 -12.44
CA TYR A 284 -30.32 -21.44 -12.19
C TYR A 284 -29.58 -21.31 -10.86
N VAL A 285 -29.39 -22.40 -10.14
CA VAL A 285 -28.62 -22.45 -8.89
C VAL A 285 -27.69 -23.65 -8.90
N VAL A 286 -26.62 -23.55 -8.13
CA VAL A 286 -25.63 -24.62 -7.98
C VAL A 286 -26.16 -25.82 -7.18
N SER A 287 -27.10 -25.57 -6.27
CA SER A 287 -27.77 -26.57 -5.44
C SER A 287 -29.24 -26.19 -5.22
N THR A 288 -30.14 -27.18 -5.24
CA THR A 288 -31.59 -26.95 -5.14
C THR A 288 -32.17 -27.19 -3.75
N GLY A 289 -31.40 -27.66 -2.77
CA GLY A 289 -31.93 -28.08 -1.45
C GLY A 289 -32.80 -27.02 -0.74
N ARG A 290 -32.28 -25.79 -0.58
CA ARG A 290 -33.07 -24.67 -0.02
C ARG A 290 -34.22 -24.26 -0.94
N VAL A 291 -33.99 -24.20 -2.24
CA VAL A 291 -35.02 -23.83 -3.24
C VAL A 291 -36.21 -24.78 -3.19
N GLU A 292 -35.97 -26.09 -3.12
CA GLU A 292 -36.99 -27.13 -2.99
C GLU A 292 -37.78 -26.98 -1.68
N HIS A 293 -37.08 -26.73 -0.57
CA HIS A 293 -37.72 -26.50 0.72
C HIS A 293 -38.64 -25.27 0.67
N VAL A 294 -38.15 -24.14 0.17
CA VAL A 294 -38.93 -22.90 0.04
C VAL A 294 -40.11 -23.10 -0.93
N ALA A 295 -39.92 -23.80 -2.05
CA ALA A 295 -40.98 -24.12 -2.99
C ALA A 295 -42.09 -25.00 -2.36
N GLU A 296 -41.72 -25.97 -1.52
CA GLU A 296 -42.68 -26.79 -0.76
C GLU A 296 -43.49 -25.93 0.23
N ARG A 297 -42.84 -25.02 0.96
CA ARG A 297 -43.54 -24.09 1.86
C ARG A 297 -44.47 -23.14 1.11
N LEU A 298 -44.02 -22.60 -0.03
CA LEU A 298 -44.83 -21.76 -0.91
C LEU A 298 -46.01 -22.49 -1.55
N ALA A 299 -45.97 -23.82 -1.59
CA ALA A 299 -47.08 -24.60 -2.09
C ALA A 299 -48.29 -24.56 -1.15
N GLU A 300 -48.06 -24.35 0.14
CA GLU A 300 -49.06 -24.26 1.20
C GLU A 300 -49.53 -22.82 1.43
N GLU A 301 -48.60 -21.86 1.45
CA GLU A 301 -48.85 -20.44 1.77
C GLU A 301 -48.22 -19.53 0.70
N PRO A 302 -48.90 -18.46 0.25
CA PRO A 302 -48.36 -17.60 -0.82
C PRO A 302 -47.14 -16.77 -0.40
N VAL A 303 -46.89 -16.63 0.90
CA VAL A 303 -45.74 -15.89 1.44
C VAL A 303 -44.98 -16.79 2.42
N TYR A 304 -43.72 -17.11 2.11
CA TYR A 304 -42.78 -17.77 3.01
C TYR A 304 -41.84 -16.74 3.63
N VAL A 305 -41.60 -16.83 4.93
CA VAL A 305 -40.63 -15.99 5.64
C VAL A 305 -39.64 -16.90 6.33
N ASP A 306 -38.38 -16.80 5.92
CA ASP A 306 -37.33 -17.63 6.48
C ASP A 306 -37.02 -17.24 7.94
N PRO A 307 -36.84 -18.22 8.84
CA PRO A 307 -36.56 -17.95 10.24
C PRO A 307 -35.31 -17.09 10.47
N LEU A 308 -34.31 -17.17 9.58
CA LEU A 308 -33.05 -16.44 9.69
C LEU A 308 -33.11 -14.99 9.21
N VAL A 309 -34.21 -14.57 8.55
CA VAL A 309 -34.39 -13.17 8.14
C VAL A 309 -34.37 -12.24 9.35
N GLN A 310 -33.43 -11.30 9.33
CA GLN A 310 -33.30 -10.22 10.31
C GLN A 310 -34.06 -8.94 9.91
N LEU A 311 -34.74 -8.94 8.76
CA LEU A 311 -35.55 -7.80 8.33
C LEU A 311 -36.86 -7.70 9.12
N PRO A 312 -37.44 -6.49 9.25
CA PRO A 312 -38.74 -6.27 9.88
C PRO A 312 -39.83 -7.16 9.26
N ARG A 313 -40.62 -7.84 10.10
CA ARG A 313 -41.71 -8.73 9.66
C ARG A 313 -43.07 -8.04 9.68
N GLU A 314 -43.13 -6.83 10.19
CA GLU A 314 -44.35 -6.05 10.34
C GLU A 314 -45.04 -5.85 8.98
N GLY A 315 -46.31 -6.22 8.91
CA GLY A 315 -47.14 -6.02 7.73
C GLY A 315 -47.12 -7.16 6.70
N LEU A 316 -46.24 -8.16 6.85
CA LEU A 316 -46.17 -9.30 5.93
C LEU A 316 -47.47 -10.12 5.90
N ASP A 317 -48.15 -10.31 7.03
CA ASP A 317 -49.47 -10.97 7.09
C ASP A 317 -50.50 -10.21 6.24
N GLY A 318 -50.49 -8.88 6.31
CA GLY A 318 -51.39 -8.04 5.52
C GLY A 318 -51.09 -8.14 4.02
N VAL A 319 -49.81 -8.21 3.64
CA VAL A 319 -49.43 -8.47 2.25
C VAL A 319 -49.94 -9.82 1.79
N ALA A 320 -49.73 -10.88 2.57
CA ALA A 320 -50.18 -12.24 2.27
C ALA A 320 -51.71 -12.32 2.07
N GLU A 321 -52.49 -11.56 2.85
CA GLU A 321 -53.95 -11.48 2.69
C GLU A 321 -54.38 -10.80 1.38
N THR A 322 -53.61 -9.83 0.88
CA THR A 322 -53.92 -9.08 -0.36
C THR A 322 -53.33 -9.69 -1.62
N MET A 323 -52.29 -10.52 -1.50
CA MET A 323 -51.60 -11.13 -2.64
C MET A 323 -52.51 -11.95 -3.58
N PRO A 324 -53.56 -12.66 -3.10
CA PRO A 324 -54.52 -13.34 -3.98
C PRO A 324 -55.35 -12.43 -4.89
N ASP A 325 -55.39 -11.12 -4.63
CA ASP A 325 -56.09 -10.13 -5.47
C ASP A 325 -55.27 -9.69 -6.69
N ALA A 326 -54.01 -10.11 -6.80
CA ALA A 326 -53.14 -9.83 -7.92
C ALA A 326 -53.69 -10.41 -9.25
N PRO A 327 -53.33 -9.84 -10.42
CA PRO A 327 -53.85 -10.29 -11.71
C PRO A 327 -53.46 -11.73 -12.10
N VAL A 328 -52.41 -12.26 -11.48
CA VAL A 328 -51.90 -13.64 -11.63
C VAL A 328 -51.52 -14.20 -10.26
N PRO A 329 -51.38 -15.53 -10.09
CA PRO A 329 -50.84 -16.09 -8.86
C PRO A 329 -49.45 -15.52 -8.55
N VAL A 330 -49.25 -15.02 -7.34
CA VAL A 330 -47.97 -14.51 -6.85
C VAL A 330 -47.54 -15.34 -5.64
N TYR A 331 -46.26 -15.73 -5.63
CA TYR A 331 -45.61 -16.45 -4.54
C TYR A 331 -44.40 -15.64 -4.09
N ALA A 332 -44.22 -15.42 -2.80
CA ALA A 332 -43.17 -14.56 -2.28
C ALA A 332 -42.34 -15.26 -1.19
N ALA A 333 -41.03 -15.27 -1.33
CA ALA A 333 -40.10 -15.73 -0.30
C ALA A 333 -39.32 -14.54 0.27
N VAL A 334 -39.42 -14.29 1.58
CA VAL A 334 -38.55 -13.37 2.30
C VAL A 334 -37.43 -14.21 2.92
N VAL A 335 -36.21 -14.10 2.40
CA VAL A 335 -35.08 -14.98 2.74
C VAL A 335 -33.80 -14.17 2.95
N PRO A 336 -32.85 -14.64 3.79
CA PRO A 336 -31.51 -14.08 3.78
C PRO A 336 -30.79 -14.48 2.48
N LEU A 337 -29.96 -13.56 1.96
CA LEU A 337 -29.16 -13.76 0.76
C LEU A 337 -27.71 -13.35 1.05
N GLY A 338 -26.76 -14.11 0.52
CA GLY A 338 -25.33 -13.86 0.69
C GLY A 338 -24.53 -14.30 -0.53
N ASN A 339 -23.37 -13.69 -0.79
CA ASN A 339 -22.60 -13.97 -2.01
C ASN A 339 -22.15 -15.43 -2.14
N GLY A 340 -22.00 -16.14 -1.02
CA GLY A 340 -21.66 -17.57 -0.99
C GLY A 340 -22.87 -18.50 -1.00
N ASP A 341 -24.09 -17.99 -1.21
CA ASP A 341 -25.27 -18.83 -1.31
C ASP A 341 -25.49 -19.40 -2.73
N GLU A 342 -26.48 -20.28 -2.89
CA GLU A 342 -26.72 -20.96 -4.16
C GLU A 342 -27.06 -20.00 -5.32
N SER A 343 -27.57 -18.80 -5.02
CA SER A 343 -27.91 -17.77 -5.99
C SER A 343 -26.82 -16.69 -6.15
N GLY A 344 -25.73 -16.77 -5.38
CA GLY A 344 -24.68 -15.76 -5.35
C GLY A 344 -25.17 -14.43 -4.75
N GLY A 345 -26.19 -14.47 -3.89
CA GLY A 345 -26.82 -13.29 -3.29
C GLY A 345 -27.77 -12.52 -4.22
N ASP A 346 -28.00 -13.02 -5.44
CA ASP A 346 -28.88 -12.38 -6.41
C ASP A 346 -30.34 -12.84 -6.20
N HIS A 347 -31.24 -11.86 -6.06
CA HIS A 347 -32.65 -12.09 -5.79
C HIS A 347 -33.38 -12.62 -7.05
N GLU A 348 -33.00 -12.14 -8.24
CA GLU A 348 -33.59 -12.58 -9.52
C GLU A 348 -33.22 -14.03 -9.80
N VAL A 349 -31.97 -14.41 -9.52
CA VAL A 349 -31.47 -15.78 -9.67
C VAL A 349 -32.25 -16.75 -8.77
N LEU A 350 -32.41 -16.43 -7.48
CA LEU A 350 -33.18 -17.29 -6.58
C LEU A 350 -34.67 -17.34 -6.97
N ALA A 351 -35.25 -16.22 -7.43
CA ALA A 351 -36.64 -16.20 -7.89
C ALA A 351 -36.84 -17.10 -9.12
N ALA A 352 -35.90 -17.08 -10.07
CA ALA A 352 -35.91 -17.94 -11.25
C ALA A 352 -35.75 -19.41 -10.88
N ALA A 353 -34.90 -19.71 -9.89
CA ALA A 353 -34.74 -21.06 -9.39
C ALA A 353 -36.01 -21.59 -8.71
N LEU A 354 -36.66 -20.76 -7.88
CA LEU A 354 -37.95 -21.11 -7.28
C LEU A 354 -39.02 -21.34 -8.34
N ALA A 355 -39.07 -20.49 -9.36
CA ALA A 355 -40.01 -20.62 -10.47
C ALA A 355 -39.81 -21.94 -11.22
N ALA A 356 -38.56 -22.30 -11.53
CA ALA A 356 -38.19 -23.55 -12.18
C ALA A 356 -38.53 -24.78 -11.34
N VAL A 357 -38.12 -24.80 -10.06
CA VAL A 357 -38.28 -25.96 -9.17
C VAL A 357 -39.75 -26.17 -8.74
N ALA A 358 -40.49 -25.09 -8.49
CA ALA A 358 -41.88 -25.21 -8.04
C ALA A 358 -42.83 -25.69 -9.15
N GLU A 359 -42.47 -25.47 -10.42
CA GLU A 359 -43.24 -25.84 -11.62
C GLU A 359 -44.73 -25.41 -11.58
N ARG A 360 -45.05 -24.31 -10.88
CA ARG A 360 -46.41 -23.79 -10.75
C ARG A 360 -46.54 -22.45 -11.46
N GLU A 361 -47.59 -22.32 -12.27
CA GLU A 361 -47.89 -21.07 -13.00
C GLU A 361 -48.04 -19.90 -12.02
N GLY A 362 -47.27 -18.83 -12.23
CA GLY A 362 -47.28 -17.64 -11.39
C GLY A 362 -46.03 -16.78 -11.47
N VAL A 363 -46.01 -15.72 -10.69
CA VAL A 363 -44.87 -14.83 -10.45
C VAL A 363 -44.23 -15.19 -9.12
N TYR A 364 -42.92 -15.39 -9.10
CA TYR A 364 -42.13 -15.66 -7.91
C TYR A 364 -41.35 -14.41 -7.54
N LEU A 365 -41.52 -13.94 -6.31
CA LEU A 365 -40.85 -12.79 -5.75
C LEU A 365 -39.90 -13.25 -4.66
N VAL A 366 -38.64 -12.83 -4.71
CA VAL A 366 -37.66 -13.05 -3.64
C VAL A 366 -37.32 -11.71 -3.04
N VAL A 367 -37.50 -11.59 -1.73
CA VAL A 367 -37.19 -10.39 -0.97
C VAL A 367 -36.08 -10.69 0.01
N GLY A 368 -35.03 -9.90 -0.09
CA GLY A 368 -33.87 -9.99 0.77
C GLY A 368 -33.35 -8.60 1.08
N ARG A 369 -32.17 -8.55 1.70
CA ARG A 369 -31.49 -7.28 1.98
C ARG A 369 -30.85 -6.77 0.70
N GLY A 370 -31.17 -5.53 0.32
CA GLY A 370 -30.51 -4.81 -0.76
C GLY A 370 -29.23 -4.09 -0.31
N THR A 371 -28.86 -3.04 -1.02
CA THR A 371 -27.71 -2.20 -0.62
C THR A 371 -28.09 -1.33 0.59
N GLY A 372 -27.50 -1.60 1.76
CA GLY A 372 -27.76 -0.85 2.99
C GLY A 372 -28.81 -1.50 3.89
N GLU A 373 -29.79 -0.72 4.38
CA GLU A 373 -30.87 -1.21 5.25
C GLU A 373 -32.20 -1.43 4.51
N VAL A 374 -32.22 -1.27 3.18
CA VAL A 374 -33.44 -1.43 2.37
C VAL A 374 -33.68 -2.88 1.97
N ALA A 375 -34.94 -3.28 1.89
CA ALA A 375 -35.35 -4.55 1.30
C ALA A 375 -35.38 -4.41 -0.23
N SER A 376 -34.83 -5.39 -0.94
CA SER A 376 -34.81 -5.44 -2.42
C SER A 376 -35.63 -6.63 -2.91
N VAL A 377 -36.17 -6.53 -4.13
CA VAL A 377 -36.98 -7.59 -4.75
C VAL A 377 -36.36 -8.08 -6.05
N GLY A 378 -36.23 -9.41 -6.17
CA GLY A 378 -36.01 -10.11 -7.43
C GLY A 378 -37.27 -10.84 -7.85
N ALA A 379 -37.46 -11.03 -9.16
CA ALA A 379 -38.68 -11.63 -9.66
C ALA A 379 -38.42 -12.50 -10.89
N ALA A 380 -39.18 -13.60 -10.98
CA ALA A 380 -39.23 -14.46 -12.15
C ALA A 380 -40.66 -14.97 -12.37
N THR A 381 -40.93 -15.53 -13.54
CA THR A 381 -42.23 -16.14 -13.83
C THR A 381 -42.06 -17.60 -14.26
N TYR A 382 -43.08 -18.41 -13.98
CA TYR A 382 -43.22 -19.76 -14.53
C TYR A 382 -44.57 -19.88 -15.23
N GLY A 383 -44.59 -20.48 -16.41
CA GLY A 383 -45.82 -20.65 -17.21
C GLY A 383 -46.47 -19.34 -17.71
N LEU A 384 -45.83 -18.19 -17.50
CA LEU A 384 -46.26 -16.88 -17.96
C LEU A 384 -45.16 -16.26 -18.82
N GLY A 385 -45.50 -15.91 -20.06
CA GLY A 385 -44.63 -15.11 -20.91
C GLY A 385 -44.61 -13.68 -20.44
N ALA A 386 -43.42 -13.12 -20.28
CA ALA A 386 -43.20 -11.74 -19.86
C ALA A 386 -42.18 -11.09 -20.79
N ASP A 387 -42.35 -9.80 -21.06
CA ASP A 387 -41.42 -9.05 -21.90
C ASP A 387 -40.32 -8.37 -21.05
N TYR A 388 -39.45 -7.60 -21.72
CA TYR A 388 -38.39 -6.84 -21.05
C TYR A 388 -38.92 -5.89 -19.95
N SER A 389 -40.17 -5.42 -20.06
CA SER A 389 -40.74 -4.50 -19.07
C SER A 389 -40.84 -5.13 -17.69
N PHE A 390 -41.13 -6.44 -17.61
CA PHE A 390 -41.20 -7.20 -16.34
C PHE A 390 -39.92 -7.06 -15.52
N SER A 391 -38.79 -7.47 -16.11
CA SER A 391 -37.49 -7.37 -15.42
C SER A 391 -37.15 -5.93 -15.08
N SER A 392 -37.39 -4.98 -16.00
CA SER A 392 -37.03 -3.57 -15.79
C SER A 392 -37.84 -2.85 -14.72
N SER A 393 -39.10 -3.25 -14.52
CA SER A 393 -40.02 -2.66 -13.54
C SER A 393 -39.76 -3.22 -12.14
N LEU A 394 -39.43 -4.51 -12.02
CA LEU A 394 -39.26 -5.18 -10.73
C LEU A 394 -37.82 -5.08 -10.19
N GLN A 395 -36.80 -5.03 -11.05
CA GLN A 395 -35.38 -4.96 -10.66
C GLN A 395 -34.99 -3.67 -9.89
N ARG A 396 -35.87 -2.68 -9.80
CA ARG A 396 -35.62 -1.40 -9.10
C ARG A 396 -36.45 -1.20 -7.84
N ILE A 397 -37.18 -2.22 -7.41
CA ILE A 397 -38.07 -2.10 -6.27
C ILE A 397 -37.26 -2.29 -5.00
N GLU A 398 -37.12 -1.19 -4.28
CA GLU A 398 -36.56 -1.13 -2.94
C GLU A 398 -37.63 -0.58 -2.00
N GLY A 399 -37.71 -1.15 -0.79
CA GLY A 399 -38.65 -0.72 0.24
C GLY A 399 -37.98 -0.56 1.60
N ASP A 400 -38.59 0.27 2.45
CA ASP A 400 -38.13 0.47 3.83
C ASP A 400 -38.34 -0.79 4.70
N SER A 401 -39.16 -1.73 4.22
CA SER A 401 -39.41 -3.03 4.84
C SER A 401 -39.73 -4.08 3.77
N PRO A 402 -39.60 -5.38 4.07
CA PRO A 402 -40.05 -6.45 3.18
C PRO A 402 -41.50 -6.31 2.72
N ALA A 403 -42.41 -5.92 3.62
CA ALA A 403 -43.82 -5.73 3.30
C ALA A 403 -44.05 -4.57 2.32
N ASP A 404 -43.33 -3.47 2.49
CA ASP A 404 -43.38 -2.32 1.56
C ASP A 404 -42.84 -2.71 0.17
N ALA A 405 -41.69 -3.37 0.13
CA ALA A 405 -41.09 -3.86 -1.11
C ALA A 405 -42.03 -4.82 -1.87
N LEU A 406 -42.66 -5.76 -1.17
CA LEU A 406 -43.65 -6.67 -1.76
C LEU A 406 -44.90 -5.94 -2.29
N ASN A 407 -45.45 -4.99 -1.52
CA ASN A 407 -46.61 -4.22 -1.98
C ASN A 407 -46.31 -3.43 -3.27
N GLN A 408 -45.13 -2.82 -3.34
CA GLN A 408 -44.67 -2.12 -4.53
C GLN A 408 -44.48 -3.09 -5.71
N ALA A 409 -43.92 -4.28 -5.47
CA ALA A 409 -43.76 -5.31 -6.50
C ALA A 409 -45.11 -5.81 -7.03
N VAL A 410 -46.06 -6.13 -6.14
CA VAL A 410 -47.41 -6.54 -6.53
C VAL A 410 -48.12 -5.43 -7.32
N ALA A 411 -48.01 -4.18 -6.88
CA ALA A 411 -48.58 -3.04 -7.62
C ALA A 411 -47.96 -2.85 -9.01
N ALA A 412 -46.64 -3.11 -9.16
CA ALA A 412 -45.97 -3.02 -10.44
C ALA A 412 -46.44 -4.11 -11.44
N LEU A 413 -46.97 -5.24 -10.96
CA LEU A 413 -47.52 -6.28 -11.83
C LEU A 413 -48.76 -5.83 -12.62
N ASP A 414 -49.49 -4.83 -12.14
CA ASP A 414 -50.63 -4.24 -12.87
C ASP A 414 -50.20 -3.50 -14.15
N GLU A 415 -48.92 -3.10 -14.23
CA GLU A 415 -48.36 -2.38 -15.37
C GLU A 415 -47.68 -3.29 -16.40
N VAL A 416 -47.51 -4.58 -16.09
CA VAL A 416 -46.79 -5.55 -16.92
C VAL A 416 -47.75 -6.44 -17.71
N GLU A 417 -47.47 -6.63 -18.99
CA GLU A 417 -48.21 -7.58 -19.83
C GLU A 417 -47.70 -9.02 -19.61
N LEU A 418 -48.51 -9.83 -18.92
CA LEU A 418 -48.24 -11.25 -18.68
C LEU A 418 -49.14 -12.12 -19.55
N THR A 419 -48.55 -13.05 -20.30
CA THR A 419 -49.28 -13.94 -21.22
C THR A 419 -49.27 -15.38 -20.71
N PRO A 420 -50.40 -15.95 -20.28
CA PRO A 420 -50.48 -17.34 -19.83
C PRO A 420 -50.00 -18.34 -20.90
N GLY A 421 -49.28 -19.37 -20.46
CA GLY A 421 -48.68 -20.39 -21.32
C GLY A 421 -47.49 -19.90 -22.16
N GLY A 422 -46.98 -18.69 -21.88
CA GLY A 422 -45.75 -18.19 -22.48
C GLY A 422 -44.50 -18.67 -21.75
N GLU A 423 -43.35 -18.53 -22.40
CA GLU A 423 -42.03 -18.81 -21.82
C GLU A 423 -41.39 -17.50 -21.34
N TYR A 424 -40.66 -17.59 -20.24
CA TYR A 424 -39.85 -16.51 -19.70
C TYR A 424 -38.43 -17.01 -19.52
N THR A 425 -37.46 -16.26 -20.05
CA THR A 425 -36.04 -16.48 -19.79
C THR A 425 -35.56 -15.33 -18.91
N PRO A 426 -35.01 -15.62 -17.71
CA PRO A 426 -34.44 -14.59 -16.87
C PRO A 426 -33.36 -13.81 -17.59
N ARG A 427 -33.25 -12.51 -17.30
CA ARG A 427 -32.37 -11.64 -18.07
C ARG A 427 -30.90 -12.03 -17.90
N PHE A 428 -30.52 -12.47 -16.71
CA PHE A 428 -29.16 -12.95 -16.44
C PHE A 428 -28.80 -14.19 -17.29
N ALA A 429 -29.77 -15.06 -17.60
CA ALA A 429 -29.56 -16.26 -18.41
C ALA A 429 -29.45 -15.97 -19.91
N GLU A 430 -29.91 -14.79 -20.37
CA GLU A 430 -29.71 -14.35 -21.75
C GLU A 430 -28.27 -13.86 -22.02
N TYR A 431 -27.53 -13.50 -20.96
CA TYR A 431 -26.16 -13.05 -21.08
C TYR A 431 -25.22 -14.25 -21.12
N GLU A 432 -24.56 -14.46 -22.26
CA GLU A 432 -23.42 -15.36 -22.32
C GLU A 432 -22.30 -14.75 -21.46
N PRO A 433 -21.78 -15.45 -20.43
CA PRO A 433 -20.74 -14.90 -19.58
C PRO A 433 -19.54 -14.69 -20.47
N SER A 434 -19.04 -13.46 -20.44
CA SER A 434 -17.84 -13.18 -21.18
C SER A 434 -16.67 -13.68 -20.35
N PRO A 435 -15.89 -14.68 -20.82
CA PRO A 435 -14.64 -15.00 -20.15
C PRO A 435 -13.79 -13.72 -20.08
N PRO A 436 -12.86 -13.62 -19.13
CA PRO A 436 -11.98 -12.46 -19.06
C PRO A 436 -11.29 -12.25 -20.40
N PRO A 437 -10.91 -10.99 -20.73
CA PRO A 437 -10.17 -10.72 -21.96
C PRO A 437 -8.96 -11.65 -22.10
N PRO A 438 -8.56 -11.99 -23.34
CA PRO A 438 -7.44 -12.90 -23.57
C PRO A 438 -6.20 -12.46 -22.79
N ARG A 439 -5.48 -13.39 -22.16
CA ARG A 439 -4.32 -13.10 -21.30
C ARG A 439 -3.30 -12.14 -21.93
N MET A 440 -3.10 -12.25 -23.24
CA MET A 440 -2.17 -11.36 -23.93
C MET A 440 -2.67 -9.92 -24.05
N GLU A 441 -3.98 -9.73 -24.19
CA GLU A 441 -4.58 -8.40 -24.15
C GLU A 441 -4.34 -7.77 -22.78
N ARG A 442 -4.68 -8.49 -21.71
CA ARG A 442 -4.49 -8.06 -20.31
C ARG A 442 -3.03 -7.77 -19.99
N TYR A 443 -2.12 -8.68 -20.34
CA TYR A 443 -0.68 -8.48 -20.20
C TYR A 443 -0.18 -7.19 -20.88
N TRP A 444 -0.59 -6.91 -22.13
CA TRP A 444 -0.09 -5.76 -22.88
C TRP A 444 -0.77 -4.44 -22.52
N VAL A 445 -2.10 -4.45 -22.46
CA VAL A 445 -2.96 -3.26 -22.35
C VAL A 445 -3.13 -2.85 -20.89
N GLU A 446 -3.41 -3.81 -20.01
CA GLU A 446 -3.68 -3.56 -18.58
C GLU A 446 -2.41 -3.68 -17.73
N GLY A 447 -1.43 -4.47 -18.16
CA GLY A 447 -0.14 -4.61 -17.49
C GLY A 447 0.96 -3.70 -18.03
N VAL A 448 1.58 -4.10 -19.14
CA VAL A 448 2.82 -3.50 -19.66
C VAL A 448 2.66 -2.02 -19.97
N ALA A 449 1.58 -1.60 -20.64
CA ALA A 449 1.38 -0.22 -21.03
C ALA A 449 1.33 0.74 -19.82
N PRO A 450 0.46 0.53 -18.80
CA PRO A 450 0.46 1.39 -17.62
C PRO A 450 1.73 1.24 -16.79
N GLY A 451 2.27 0.04 -16.61
CA GLY A 451 3.55 -0.16 -15.90
C GLY A 451 4.70 0.64 -16.52
N PHE A 452 4.83 0.57 -17.85
CA PHE A 452 5.86 1.30 -18.60
C PHE A 452 5.66 2.82 -18.54
N LEU A 453 4.44 3.30 -18.83
CA LEU A 453 4.14 4.72 -18.97
C LEU A 453 4.04 5.44 -17.62
N MET A 454 3.35 4.85 -16.64
CA MET A 454 3.09 5.50 -15.36
C MET A 454 4.26 5.30 -14.40
N PHE A 455 4.71 4.06 -14.19
CA PHE A 455 5.74 3.79 -13.20
C PHE A 455 7.14 3.93 -13.78
N GLY A 456 7.40 3.30 -14.93
CA GLY A 456 8.71 3.33 -15.58
C GLY A 456 9.18 4.75 -15.92
N LEU A 457 8.33 5.55 -16.57
CA LEU A 457 8.69 6.91 -17.00
C LEU A 457 8.60 7.98 -15.91
N LEU A 458 7.68 7.88 -14.93
CA LEU A 458 7.53 8.92 -13.89
C LEU A 458 8.37 8.64 -12.64
N VAL A 459 8.41 7.39 -12.18
CA VAL A 459 9.15 7.01 -10.96
C VAL A 459 10.64 6.85 -11.27
N GLY A 460 11.01 6.38 -12.47
CA GLY A 460 12.39 6.24 -12.90
C GLY A 460 13.24 7.52 -12.70
N PRO A 461 12.81 8.69 -13.20
CA PRO A 461 13.51 9.95 -12.97
C PRO A 461 13.56 10.37 -11.51
N ALA A 462 12.50 10.10 -10.73
CA ALA A 462 12.46 10.43 -9.30
C ALA A 462 13.49 9.60 -8.52
N VAL A 463 13.59 8.30 -8.77
CA VAL A 463 14.59 7.40 -8.15
C VAL A 463 16.00 7.82 -8.56
N ILE A 464 16.24 8.06 -9.85
CA ILE A 464 17.55 8.56 -10.33
C ILE A 464 17.90 9.89 -9.67
N GLY A 465 16.92 10.80 -9.56
CA GLY A 465 17.04 12.09 -8.89
C GLY A 465 17.39 11.95 -7.41
N LEU A 466 16.72 11.05 -6.69
CA LEU A 466 16.92 10.80 -5.27
C LEU A 466 18.28 10.15 -5.01
N VAL A 467 18.68 9.15 -5.80
CA VAL A 467 20.04 8.57 -5.75
C VAL A 467 21.09 9.64 -6.01
N TRP A 468 20.85 10.53 -6.98
CA TRP A 468 21.79 11.62 -7.28
C TRP A 468 21.86 12.65 -6.15
N LEU A 469 20.71 13.00 -5.56
CA LEU A 469 20.60 13.91 -4.42
C LEU A 469 21.27 13.30 -3.18
N ALA A 470 21.12 12.01 -2.94
CA ALA A 470 21.81 11.28 -1.87
C ALA A 470 23.32 11.26 -2.09
N VAL A 471 23.81 10.98 -3.30
CA VAL A 471 25.24 11.04 -3.65
C VAL A 471 25.76 12.48 -3.52
N TYR A 472 24.98 13.48 -3.90
CA TYR A 472 25.33 14.89 -3.76
C TYR A 472 25.40 15.31 -2.29
N ALA A 473 24.36 15.00 -1.50
CA ALA A 473 24.30 15.24 -0.07
C ALA A 473 25.44 14.54 0.65
N LEU A 474 25.73 13.27 0.33
CA LEU A 474 26.86 12.53 0.88
C LEU A 474 28.21 13.18 0.53
N ARG A 475 28.37 13.74 -0.67
CA ARG A 475 29.57 14.52 -1.04
C ARG A 475 29.67 15.83 -0.27
N VAL A 476 28.57 16.53 -0.06
CA VAL A 476 28.52 17.78 0.71
C VAL A 476 28.78 17.50 2.19
N TRP A 477 28.13 16.48 2.74
CA TRP A 477 28.19 16.10 4.16
C TRP A 477 29.52 15.47 4.55
N ARG A 478 30.14 14.66 3.66
CA ARG A 478 31.53 14.21 3.83
C ARG A 478 32.56 15.34 3.74
N GLY A 479 32.12 16.60 3.61
CA GLY A 479 32.89 17.75 4.02
C GLY A 479 34.27 17.79 3.38
N GLY A 480 34.36 17.47 2.09
CA GLY A 480 35.62 17.53 1.36
C GLY A 480 36.21 18.91 1.54
N GLY A 481 37.34 19.02 2.25
CA GLY A 481 38.10 20.25 2.39
C GLY A 481 38.11 20.99 1.07
N ARG A 482 37.72 22.28 1.09
CA ARG A 482 37.47 23.08 -0.12
C ARG A 482 38.61 22.83 -1.10
N ILE A 483 38.33 22.13 -2.20
CA ILE A 483 39.30 21.94 -3.26
C ILE A 483 39.39 23.27 -3.97
N VAL A 484 40.47 24.00 -3.73
CA VAL A 484 40.69 25.30 -4.37
C VAL A 484 41.61 25.07 -5.57
N GLY A 485 41.12 25.42 -6.76
CA GLY A 485 41.90 25.36 -7.99
C GLY A 485 42.54 26.69 -8.35
N ASP A 486 43.49 26.64 -9.28
CA ASP A 486 44.31 27.78 -9.73
C ASP A 486 43.50 29.03 -10.07
N ARG A 487 42.35 28.89 -10.74
CA ARG A 487 41.52 30.05 -11.11
C ARG A 487 41.02 30.84 -9.89
N VAL A 488 40.66 30.13 -8.81
CA VAL A 488 40.16 30.77 -7.59
C VAL A 488 41.33 31.40 -6.83
N LEU A 489 42.44 30.68 -6.68
CA LEU A 489 43.64 31.21 -6.02
C LEU A 489 44.24 32.38 -6.78
N ARG A 490 44.28 32.34 -8.11
CA ARG A 490 44.76 33.45 -8.94
C ARG A 490 43.92 34.70 -8.77
N ARG A 491 42.58 34.58 -8.78
CA ARG A 491 41.69 35.71 -8.47
C ARG A 491 41.92 36.28 -7.07
N LEU A 492 42.11 35.42 -6.07
CA LEU A 492 42.44 35.85 -4.71
C LEU A 492 43.81 36.54 -4.67
N ALA A 493 44.84 35.94 -5.28
CA ALA A 493 46.20 36.46 -5.31
C ALA A 493 46.26 37.83 -5.99
N THR A 494 45.62 37.99 -7.16
CA THR A 494 45.50 39.29 -7.84
C THR A 494 44.81 40.34 -6.97
N ARG A 495 43.75 39.95 -6.25
CA ARG A 495 43.03 40.87 -5.35
C ARG A 495 43.88 41.32 -4.17
N GLU A 496 44.53 40.38 -3.47
CA GLU A 496 45.32 40.71 -2.28
C GLU A 496 46.64 41.42 -2.66
N THR A 497 47.30 41.05 -3.76
CA THR A 497 48.46 41.80 -4.27
C THR A 497 48.07 43.19 -4.78
N GLY A 498 46.87 43.36 -5.35
CA GLY A 498 46.33 44.69 -5.69
C GLY A 498 46.14 45.57 -4.47
N ARG A 499 45.61 45.02 -3.36
CA ARG A 499 45.51 45.72 -2.07
C ARG A 499 46.89 46.05 -1.49
N LEU A 500 47.83 45.12 -1.58
CA LEU A 500 49.21 45.32 -1.14
C LEU A 500 49.90 46.44 -1.92
N ARG A 501 49.78 46.46 -3.25
CA ARG A 501 50.29 47.57 -4.10
C ARG A 501 49.65 48.90 -3.71
N ALA A 502 48.35 48.92 -3.44
CA ALA A 502 47.64 50.12 -2.99
C ALA A 502 48.11 50.60 -1.60
N LEU A 503 48.45 49.68 -0.68
CA LEU A 503 49.04 50.02 0.62
C LEU A 503 50.42 50.67 0.44
N LEU A 504 51.30 50.05 -0.37
CA LEU A 504 52.64 50.56 -0.64
C LEU A 504 52.61 51.94 -1.31
N ALA A 505 51.68 52.17 -2.24
CA ALA A 505 51.51 53.45 -2.92
C ALA A 505 50.99 54.58 -2.00
N ARG A 506 50.27 54.25 -0.92
CA ARG A 506 49.69 55.25 0.01
C ARG A 506 50.61 55.65 1.14
N ARG A 507 51.58 54.81 1.50
CA ARG A 507 52.47 54.97 2.67
C ARG A 507 53.93 55.02 2.22
N GLU A 508 54.32 56.02 1.43
CA GLU A 508 55.75 56.31 1.21
C GLU A 508 56.40 56.68 2.56
N GLY A 509 56.92 55.67 3.28
CA GLY A 509 57.71 55.84 4.51
C GLY A 509 57.23 55.10 5.78
N ASP A 510 55.98 54.61 5.83
CA ASP A 510 55.36 54.12 7.09
C ASP A 510 55.15 52.60 7.17
N LEU A 511 55.65 51.81 6.22
CA LEU A 511 55.67 50.35 6.37
C LEU A 511 56.94 49.97 7.16
N PRO A 512 56.83 49.17 8.25
CA PRO A 512 58.02 48.66 8.93
C PRO A 512 58.97 48.00 7.93
N GLU A 513 60.27 48.35 7.98
CA GLU A 513 61.28 47.82 7.05
C GLU A 513 61.32 46.28 7.03
N GLU A 514 60.92 45.66 8.14
CA GLU A 514 60.84 44.20 8.31
C GLU A 514 59.78 43.52 7.42
N LEU A 515 58.76 44.26 6.97
CA LEU A 515 57.68 43.77 6.11
C LEU A 515 57.96 43.94 4.62
N LEU A 516 58.85 44.86 4.24
CA LEU A 516 59.18 45.14 2.84
C LEU A 516 59.66 43.88 2.08
N PRO A 517 60.58 43.05 2.62
CA PRO A 517 61.01 41.83 1.92
C PRO A 517 59.87 40.83 1.66
N GLN A 518 58.89 40.77 2.55
CA GLN A 518 57.73 39.89 2.39
C GLN A 518 56.74 40.44 1.36
N ALA A 519 56.56 41.77 1.35
CA ALA A 519 55.74 42.45 0.34
C ALA A 519 56.32 42.25 -1.06
N ASP A 520 57.62 42.48 -1.22
CA ASP A 520 58.34 42.32 -2.48
C ASP A 520 58.29 40.87 -2.97
N ALA A 521 58.52 39.90 -2.09
CA ALA A 521 58.43 38.49 -2.44
C ALA A 521 57.03 38.09 -2.95
N ALA A 522 55.96 38.58 -2.31
CA ALA A 522 54.60 38.30 -2.76
C ALA A 522 54.33 38.86 -4.17
N LEU A 523 54.84 40.06 -4.47
CA LEU A 523 54.69 40.70 -5.77
C LEU A 523 55.55 40.03 -6.85
N LEU A 524 56.83 39.75 -6.55
CA LEU A 524 57.75 39.08 -7.48
C LEU A 524 57.26 37.68 -7.85
N VAL A 525 56.82 36.88 -6.88
CA VAL A 525 56.29 35.54 -7.15
C VAL A 525 55.00 35.62 -7.97
N MET A 526 54.14 36.62 -7.72
CA MET A 526 52.93 36.82 -8.50
C MET A 526 53.22 37.15 -9.97
N ASP A 527 54.30 37.88 -10.24
CA ASP A 527 54.70 38.29 -11.58
C ASP A 527 55.48 37.17 -12.34
N ALA A 528 56.02 36.17 -11.63
CA ALA A 528 56.82 35.05 -12.19
C ALA A 528 56.00 33.81 -12.64
N ASP A 529 54.74 34.00 -13.04
CA ASP A 529 53.74 32.95 -13.34
C ASP A 529 53.65 31.81 -12.29
N PRO A 530 53.06 32.10 -11.12
CA PRO A 530 53.06 31.18 -9.98
C PRO A 530 52.22 29.93 -10.19
N GLY A 531 52.72 28.79 -9.67
CA GLY A 531 51.97 27.54 -9.56
C GLY A 531 50.88 27.58 -8.47
N THR A 532 50.11 26.49 -8.31
CA THR A 532 48.97 26.44 -7.36
C THR A 532 49.36 26.76 -5.92
N LEU A 533 50.48 26.19 -5.44
CA LEU A 533 50.96 26.40 -4.08
C LEU A 533 51.54 27.82 -3.91
N ASP A 534 52.21 28.34 -4.93
CA ASP A 534 52.74 29.71 -4.92
C ASP A 534 51.62 30.74 -4.90
N LEU A 535 50.53 30.51 -5.65
CA LEU A 535 49.33 31.33 -5.58
C LEU A 535 48.71 31.33 -4.17
N LEU A 536 48.66 30.18 -3.49
CA LEU A 536 48.25 30.11 -2.09
C LEU A 536 49.22 30.92 -1.21
N GLY A 537 50.53 30.75 -1.43
CA GLY A 537 51.57 31.45 -0.70
C GLY A 537 51.47 32.98 -0.83
N VAL A 538 51.31 33.48 -2.04
CA VAL A 538 51.10 34.91 -2.35
C VAL A 538 49.87 35.45 -1.62
N VAL A 539 48.74 34.73 -1.63
CA VAL A 539 47.52 35.16 -0.91
C VAL A 539 47.77 35.28 0.59
N VAL A 540 48.38 34.26 1.20
CA VAL A 540 48.62 34.22 2.64
C VAL A 540 49.63 35.30 3.05
N LEU A 541 50.71 35.45 2.28
CA LEU A 541 51.76 36.43 2.55
C LEU A 541 51.26 37.86 2.38
N ALA A 542 50.53 38.17 1.31
CA ALA A 542 49.95 39.49 1.08
C ALA A 542 48.95 39.87 2.19
N ARG A 543 48.07 38.95 2.60
CA ARG A 543 47.15 39.16 3.72
C ARG A 543 47.88 39.44 5.02
N ARG A 544 48.99 38.76 5.25
CA ARG A 544 49.78 38.95 6.46
C ARG A 544 50.38 40.34 6.53
N VAL A 545 51.03 40.78 5.45
CA VAL A 545 51.61 42.13 5.38
C VAL A 545 50.52 43.19 5.57
N LEU A 546 49.36 43.01 4.93
CA LEU A 546 48.21 43.90 5.12
C LEU A 546 47.73 43.93 6.59
N ALA A 547 47.60 42.76 7.22
CA ALA A 547 47.14 42.66 8.61
C ALA A 547 48.14 43.24 9.62
N GLU A 548 49.44 42.98 9.48
CA GLU A 548 50.47 43.56 10.35
C GLU A 548 50.60 45.08 10.13
N ALA A 549 50.36 45.59 8.92
CA ALA A 549 50.35 47.02 8.62
C ALA A 549 49.13 47.77 9.20
N GLU A 550 47.99 47.08 9.34
CA GLU A 550 46.77 47.59 9.97
C GLU A 550 46.84 47.47 11.50
N ASN A 551 47.40 46.38 12.02
CA ASN A 551 47.55 46.12 13.44
C ASN A 551 48.95 45.58 13.76
N PRO A 552 49.89 46.43 14.17
CA PRO A 552 51.24 46.01 14.54
C PRO A 552 51.30 45.02 15.71
N THR A 553 50.24 44.90 16.51
CA THR A 553 50.19 43.89 17.59
C THR A 553 49.85 42.48 17.09
N ALA A 554 49.49 42.34 15.81
CA ALA A 554 49.26 41.05 15.16
C ALA A 554 50.56 40.32 14.76
N THR A 555 51.73 40.95 14.97
CA THR A 555 53.04 40.37 14.65
C THR A 555 53.22 39.02 15.36
N GLY A 556 53.50 37.98 14.56
CA GLY A 556 53.71 36.60 15.05
C GLY A 556 52.48 35.69 14.99
N GLN A 557 51.31 36.20 14.60
CA GLN A 557 50.16 35.34 14.29
C GLN A 557 50.37 34.63 12.95
N GLY A 558 50.50 33.30 12.98
CA GLY A 558 50.62 32.49 11.77
C GLY A 558 49.26 32.18 11.13
N PRO A 559 49.24 31.76 9.85
CA PRO A 559 48.03 31.24 9.25
C PRO A 559 47.57 29.95 9.93
N CYS A 560 46.27 29.64 9.83
CA CYS A 560 45.72 28.39 10.33
C CYS A 560 46.34 27.19 9.58
N ALA A 561 46.87 26.21 10.33
CA ALA A 561 47.53 25.04 9.79
C ALA A 561 46.59 24.05 9.10
N VAL A 562 45.28 24.11 9.36
CA VAL A 562 44.28 23.30 8.65
C VAL A 562 43.96 23.92 7.29
N ASN A 563 43.73 25.23 7.26
CA ASN A 563 43.46 25.97 6.03
C ASN A 563 44.08 27.36 6.11
N PRO A 564 45.18 27.62 5.38
CA PRO A 564 45.84 28.92 5.41
C PRO A 564 44.99 30.10 4.93
N LEU A 565 43.84 29.84 4.29
CA LEU A 565 42.88 30.86 3.86
C LEU A 565 41.88 31.28 4.95
N HIS A 566 41.86 30.60 6.11
CA HIS A 566 41.06 30.99 7.27
C HIS A 566 41.60 32.27 7.92
N PRO A 567 40.84 32.87 8.87
CA PRO A 567 41.39 33.89 9.75
C PRO A 567 42.67 33.44 10.45
N TRP A 568 43.46 34.42 10.92
CA TRP A 568 44.71 34.18 11.64
C TRP A 568 44.52 33.25 12.83
N ALA A 569 45.57 32.49 13.12
CA ALA A 569 45.54 31.58 14.25
C ALA A 569 45.51 32.34 15.57
N THR A 570 44.54 31.98 16.42
CA THR A 570 44.38 32.51 17.77
C THR A 570 44.80 31.49 18.83
N GLU A 571 44.92 30.22 18.45
CA GLU A 571 45.15 29.10 19.37
C GLU A 571 46.26 28.17 18.88
N ARG A 572 46.83 27.39 19.79
CA ARG A 572 47.76 26.30 19.48
C ARG A 572 47.12 24.97 19.84
N GLY A 573 47.12 24.02 18.90
CA GLY A 573 46.57 22.68 19.11
C GLY A 573 47.30 21.63 18.28
N SER A 574 46.94 20.35 18.45
CA SER A 574 47.55 19.26 17.66
C SER A 574 47.27 19.44 16.17
N GLY A 575 48.28 19.42 15.30
CA GLY A 575 48.05 19.52 13.86
C GLY A 575 47.25 18.33 13.32
N ALA A 576 46.55 18.51 12.19
CA ALA A 576 45.98 17.38 11.46
C ALA A 576 47.13 16.49 10.93
N GLY A 577 47.39 15.35 11.56
CA GLY A 577 48.39 14.37 11.11
C GLY A 577 49.86 14.75 11.30
N ARG A 578 50.19 15.84 12.01
CA ARG A 578 51.56 16.22 12.36
C ARG A 578 51.85 15.98 13.83
N SER A 579 53.02 15.44 14.15
CA SER A 579 53.57 15.42 15.50
C SER A 579 53.95 16.85 15.91
N GLY A 580 53.17 17.48 16.77
CA GLY A 580 53.49 18.78 17.37
C GLY A 580 52.31 19.77 17.42
N GLN A 581 52.55 20.89 18.12
CA GLN A 581 51.59 22.01 18.19
C GLN A 581 51.62 22.82 16.87
N ALA A 582 50.43 23.08 16.35
CA ALA A 582 50.18 23.87 15.17
C ALA A 582 49.29 25.07 15.51
N ASN A 583 49.48 26.16 14.76
CA ASN A 583 48.68 27.38 14.89
C ASN A 583 47.31 27.15 14.24
N LEU A 584 46.23 27.30 15.00
CA LEU A 584 44.85 27.07 14.56
C LEU A 584 44.00 28.32 14.77
N CYS A 585 43.10 28.62 13.84
CA CYS A 585 42.03 29.58 14.12
C CYS A 585 41.05 28.97 15.14
N ALA A 586 40.33 29.81 15.90
CA ALA A 586 39.39 29.37 16.94
C ALA A 586 38.43 28.26 16.46
N ASP A 587 37.88 28.42 15.25
CA ASP A 587 36.97 27.44 14.65
C ASP A 587 37.64 26.08 14.38
N CYS A 588 38.92 26.06 13.96
CA CYS A 588 39.65 24.81 13.77
C CYS A 588 40.11 24.21 15.10
N ALA A 589 40.44 25.03 16.09
CA ALA A 589 40.88 24.57 17.41
C ALA A 589 39.75 23.87 18.18
N ALA A 590 38.50 24.33 18.03
CA ALA A 590 37.32 23.71 18.62
C ALA A 590 36.94 22.32 18.04
N ARG A 591 37.70 21.77 17.07
CA ARG A 591 37.38 20.51 16.39
C ARG A 591 38.34 19.37 16.73
N GLY A 592 37.83 18.15 16.72
CA GLY A 592 38.62 16.92 16.82
C GLY A 592 39.67 16.78 15.70
N SER A 593 40.65 15.89 15.88
CA SER A 593 41.73 15.63 14.90
C SER A 593 41.19 15.21 13.53
N ASP A 594 40.19 14.34 13.51
CA ASP A 594 39.67 13.75 12.27
C ASP A 594 38.87 14.79 11.47
N ALA A 595 38.09 15.61 12.17
CA ALA A 595 37.39 16.74 11.57
C ALA A 595 38.36 17.80 11.02
N ARG A 596 39.52 18.00 11.67
CA ARG A 596 40.58 18.88 11.16
C ARG A 596 41.27 18.28 9.93
N ALA A 597 41.58 16.98 9.93
CA ALA A 597 42.13 16.30 8.77
C ALA A 597 41.21 16.39 7.55
N ALA A 598 39.90 16.13 7.73
CA ALA A 598 38.90 16.27 6.66
C ALA A 598 38.80 17.71 6.10
N ARG A 599 39.02 18.71 6.94
CA ARG A 599 38.98 20.14 6.58
C ARG A 599 40.29 20.70 6.06
N THR A 600 41.35 19.90 5.98
CA THR A 600 42.65 20.37 5.49
C THR A 600 42.48 20.88 4.06
N LEU A 601 42.99 22.09 3.78
CA LEU A 601 42.86 22.70 2.46
C LEU A 601 43.49 21.79 1.40
N ARG A 602 42.74 21.46 0.35
CA ARG A 602 43.24 20.68 -0.77
C ARG A 602 43.41 21.56 -1.98
N LEU A 603 44.55 21.45 -2.63
CA LEU A 603 44.91 22.17 -3.84
C LEU A 603 44.68 21.26 -5.04
N ARG A 604 44.07 21.80 -6.10
CA ARG A 604 43.94 21.11 -7.39
C ARG A 604 45.08 21.52 -8.30
N SER A 605 45.98 20.58 -8.60
CA SER A 605 47.02 20.72 -9.63
C SER A 605 46.70 19.73 -10.75
N GLY A 606 46.33 20.26 -11.92
CA GLY A 606 45.80 19.44 -13.03
C GLY A 606 44.50 18.72 -12.67
N SER A 607 44.47 17.40 -12.83
CA SER A 607 43.30 16.54 -12.56
C SER A 607 43.23 16.01 -11.11
N THR A 608 44.28 16.20 -10.31
CA THR A 608 44.40 15.61 -8.96
C THR A 608 44.28 16.68 -7.86
N ALA A 609 43.72 16.28 -6.71
CA ALA A 609 43.58 17.14 -5.54
C ALA A 609 44.36 16.58 -4.35
N HIS A 610 45.34 17.32 -3.86
CA HIS A 610 46.23 16.93 -2.77
C HIS A 610 46.15 17.92 -1.61
N PRO A 611 46.41 17.51 -0.36
CA PRO A 611 46.57 18.44 0.76
C PRO A 611 47.64 19.49 0.45
N TYR A 612 47.38 20.75 0.82
CA TYR A 612 48.32 21.84 0.54
C TYR A 612 49.70 21.60 1.18
N ASP A 613 49.75 20.84 2.27
CA ASP A 613 50.93 20.54 3.08
C ASP A 613 51.62 19.21 2.70
N SER A 614 51.23 18.60 1.58
CA SER A 614 51.75 17.31 1.09
C SER A 614 53.26 17.27 0.82
N LYS A 615 53.92 18.43 0.67
CA LYS A 615 55.38 18.57 0.51
C LYS A 615 55.98 19.43 1.62
N PRO A 616 56.22 18.89 2.82
CA PRO A 616 56.68 19.68 3.98
C PRO A 616 58.00 20.43 3.78
N SER A 617 58.83 19.98 2.83
CA SER A 617 60.12 20.61 2.49
C SER A 617 59.98 21.89 1.67
N ASN A 618 58.83 22.16 1.04
CA ASN A 618 58.64 23.36 0.22
C ASN A 618 58.76 24.63 1.09
N PRO A 619 59.43 25.69 0.60
CA PRO A 619 59.69 26.90 1.38
C PRO A 619 58.46 27.55 2.02
N TRP A 620 57.31 27.53 1.34
CA TRP A 620 56.04 28.05 1.85
C TRP A 620 55.59 27.28 3.09
N ILE A 621 55.59 25.96 3.05
CA ILE A 621 55.09 25.11 4.13
C ILE A 621 56.08 25.07 5.29
N ARG A 622 57.38 24.93 4.98
CA ARG A 622 58.47 24.84 5.97
C ARG A 622 58.55 26.07 6.85
N ASN A 623 58.38 27.27 6.28
CA ASN A 623 58.43 28.53 7.02
C ASN A 623 57.05 29.05 7.42
N ARG A 624 56.00 28.22 7.34
CA ARG A 624 54.60 28.55 7.65
C ARG A 624 54.13 29.85 6.99
N PHE A 625 54.35 29.97 5.69
CA PHE A 625 54.04 31.15 4.86
C PHE A 625 54.63 32.45 5.42
N GLY A 626 55.84 32.33 5.98
CA GLY A 626 56.63 33.44 6.50
C GLY A 626 56.50 33.62 8.01
N ALA A 627 55.55 32.96 8.68
CA ALA A 627 55.26 33.20 10.10
C ALA A 627 56.44 32.89 11.04
N GLU A 628 57.28 31.91 10.71
CA GLU A 628 58.40 31.51 11.58
C GLU A 628 59.73 32.15 11.18
N ASN A 629 60.03 32.21 9.88
CA ASN A 629 61.29 32.77 9.40
C ASN A 629 61.09 33.45 8.03
N PRO A 630 60.57 34.69 8.02
CA PRO A 630 60.19 35.36 6.78
C PRO A 630 61.40 35.61 5.87
N ARG A 631 62.56 36.00 6.44
CA ARG A 631 63.79 36.24 5.67
C ARG A 631 64.28 34.98 4.93
N ARG A 632 64.39 33.85 5.64
CA ARG A 632 64.79 32.57 5.00
C ARG A 632 63.79 32.08 3.97
N MET A 633 62.50 32.33 4.18
CA MET A 633 61.49 32.00 3.19
C MET A 633 61.68 32.82 1.91
N VAL A 634 61.83 34.14 2.04
CA VAL A 634 62.05 35.05 0.91
C VAL A 634 63.32 34.67 0.15
N GLU A 635 64.44 34.44 0.85
CA GLU A 635 65.70 33.98 0.24
C GLU A 635 65.52 32.66 -0.54
N ALA A 636 64.78 31.70 0.01
CA ALA A 636 64.53 30.43 -0.64
C ALA A 636 63.63 30.57 -1.89
N LEU A 637 62.59 31.41 -1.81
CA LEU A 637 61.70 31.69 -2.94
C LEU A 637 62.43 32.43 -4.07
N LEU A 638 63.22 33.45 -3.73
CA LEU A 638 64.03 34.18 -4.72
C LEU A 638 65.06 33.26 -5.38
N LYS A 639 65.65 32.32 -4.62
CA LYS A 639 66.57 31.32 -5.18
C LYS A 639 65.87 30.34 -6.13
N GLU A 640 64.62 29.97 -5.86
CA GLU A 640 63.83 29.11 -6.76
C GLU A 640 63.42 29.85 -8.05
N HIS A 641 63.13 31.15 -7.97
CA HIS A 641 62.65 31.95 -9.11
C HIS A 641 63.75 32.71 -9.90
N HIS A 642 65.00 32.79 -9.41
CA HIS A 642 66.13 33.42 -10.12
C HIS A 642 67.07 32.44 -10.83
N VAL A 643 66.68 31.16 -11.00
CA VAL A 643 67.49 30.13 -11.68
C VAL A 643 66.95 29.80 -13.08
N SER A 644 66.19 30.70 -13.70
CA SER A 644 65.71 30.56 -15.09
C SER A 644 66.09 31.74 -15.95
#